data_AF-A0A011LX54-F1
#
_entry.id   AF-A0A011LX54-F1
#
_cell.length_a   1.000
_cell.length_b   1.000
_cell.length_c   1.000
_cell.angle_alpha   90.00
_cell.angle_beta   90.00
_cell.angle_gamma   90.00
#
_symmetry.space_group_name_H-M   'P 1'
#
loop_
_entity.id
_entity.type
_entity.pdbx_description
1 polymer ?
#
loop_
_entity_poly.entity_id
_entity_poly.type
_entity_poly.pdbx_seq_one_letter_code
_entity_poly.pdbx_strand_id
1 'polypeptide(L)'
;MGSQSLSPEMIKNVKNAILHKMVFALGVEPRDASKRNWLNATLRVVRDLSTEDWLQTRRSQVANGSRRVYYLSMEFLMGRTFSNAMISEGVYELVGAALKELGQDLEAIINEEGDPGLGNGGLGRLAACYMDSLATMKIPAIGYGIQYEYGMFRQEIRNGEQVEQPDEWLENEFVWPYLRSSKRFPVRFGGKTWREGKKVVWQPEEEITAQAHDQLIPGFETTSTNSLRLWSAHASGKGFGLSDFNRGDYFAAMVKQNSSEDVSRVLYPDDSTYNGRELRLRQEYFLCSASVQDIVRRHEAEFGSCINLADKVAIHLNDTHPTLAVPELMRILIDEKGYSWEQAWAMTHKIFFYTNHTLMSEALETWSVEMLGRILPRHLEIIFDINEHFLEQVRSQFPDDNDIISRVSLIDEQGDRRVRMAWLAVVASTKVNGVAKIHSDLMVESIFADFARIFPNRFTNVTNGVTPRRWIKIANPGLANILDKHIGDKWLTDLSELEKFNVFVDDADVQAEIAAVKTENKRCLAKYVEETQGIKLNPDAIFDVQVKRIHKYKRQQMNVLHIITLYNRILKNPGADWTPQVFIFAGKAASAYYAAKKVIRLINDVANVVNNDPRINDLIKVVFIPNYGVSLAQMIIPAADVSEQISLAGTEASGTSNMKFALNGALTIGTLDGANVEILECVGKENIFIFGNEVEQVEELRRNGYSPYHYYEKDSELNEAISQILNGKFSPEDPYRYQDLILNSGDYYQACADYRSYVEAQEKVVQAYRNKKAWTRSAIINIANMGYFSSDRSVMDYAQNIWKIEPMSEEQLKGDSTFDSILESSNKLLNLKK
;
A
#
# COMPACT_ATOMS: atom_id res chain seq x y z
N MET A 1 10.34 23.83 15.00
CA MET A 1 11.35 24.21 16.03
C MET A 1 12.48 25.05 15.41
N GLY A 2 12.64 26.31 15.84
CA GLY A 2 13.86 27.10 15.53
C GLY A 2 15.10 26.45 16.16
N SER A 3 16.26 26.58 15.51
CA SER A 3 17.50 25.87 15.83
C SER A 3 17.91 25.97 17.31
N GLN A 4 17.40 25.08 18.16
CA GLN A 4 18.06 24.76 19.41
C GLN A 4 19.36 24.07 19.03
N SER A 5 20.49 24.67 19.38
CA SER A 5 21.78 24.02 19.20
C SER A 5 21.74 22.67 19.90
N LEU A 6 21.93 21.58 19.13
CA LEU A 6 21.97 20.23 19.68
C LEU A 6 23.00 20.17 20.82
N SER A 7 22.60 19.63 21.97
CA SER A 7 23.49 19.53 23.13
C SER A 7 24.70 18.65 22.81
N PRO A 8 25.94 19.12 23.00
CA PRO A 8 27.15 18.30 22.81
C PRO A 8 27.15 17.02 23.65
N GLU A 9 26.53 17.07 24.83
CA GLU A 9 26.38 15.91 25.70
C GLU A 9 25.45 14.85 25.10
N MET A 10 24.33 15.27 24.51
CA MET A 10 23.39 14.36 23.83
C MET A 10 24.04 13.71 22.61
N ILE A 11 24.77 14.50 21.80
CA ILE A 11 25.52 13.97 20.65
C ILE A 11 26.53 12.92 21.12
N LYS A 12 27.30 13.21 22.18
CA LYS A 12 28.25 12.27 22.77
C LYS A 12 27.56 10.98 23.26
N ASN A 13 26.38 11.07 23.87
CA ASN A 13 25.64 9.91 24.34
C ASN A 13 25.17 9.02 23.17
N VAL A 14 24.62 9.60 22.10
CA VAL A 14 24.22 8.85 20.90
C VAL A 14 25.43 8.18 20.26
N LYS A 15 26.57 8.88 20.14
CA LYS A 15 27.82 8.28 19.62
C LYS A 15 28.24 7.06 20.43
N ASN A 16 28.27 7.20 21.76
CA ASN A 16 28.64 6.12 22.65
C ASN A 16 27.67 4.93 22.53
N ALA A 17 26.36 5.19 22.39
CA ALA A 17 25.37 4.16 22.18
C ALA A 17 25.57 3.41 20.84
N ILE A 18 25.83 4.14 19.74
CA ILE A 18 26.11 3.55 18.43
C ILE A 18 27.37 2.68 18.51
N LEU A 19 28.46 3.20 19.06
CA LEU A 19 29.72 2.46 19.22
C LEU A 19 29.54 1.24 20.14
N HIS A 20 28.74 1.35 21.20
CA HIS A 20 28.42 0.24 22.07
C HIS A 20 27.66 -0.86 21.30
N LYS A 21 26.66 -0.52 20.47
CA LYS A 21 25.97 -1.51 19.63
C LYS A 21 26.91 -2.10 18.57
N MET A 22 27.78 -1.31 17.97
CA MET A 22 28.79 -1.78 17.02
C MET A 22 29.67 -2.88 17.65
N VAL A 23 30.23 -2.61 18.83
CA VAL A 23 31.16 -3.54 19.50
C VAL A 23 30.41 -4.73 20.11
N PHE A 24 29.38 -4.49 20.91
CA PHE A 24 28.78 -5.54 21.75
C PHE A 24 27.56 -6.24 21.14
N ALA A 25 26.85 -5.59 20.22
CA ALA A 25 25.71 -6.21 19.54
C ALA A 25 26.09 -6.82 18.19
N LEU A 26 27.07 -6.23 17.48
CA LEU A 26 27.54 -6.75 16.19
C LEU A 26 28.89 -7.48 16.27
N GLY A 27 29.68 -7.27 17.32
CA GLY A 27 31.02 -7.87 17.41
C GLY A 27 32.03 -7.25 16.44
N VAL A 28 31.81 -5.99 16.03
CA VAL A 28 32.59 -5.30 14.98
C VAL A 28 33.42 -4.17 15.61
N GLU A 29 34.68 -4.07 15.20
CA GLU A 29 35.55 -2.94 15.52
C GLU A 29 35.17 -1.74 14.62
N PRO A 30 34.86 -0.55 15.17
CA PRO A 30 34.45 0.63 14.40
C PRO A 30 35.35 1.00 13.21
N ARG A 31 36.67 0.76 13.30
CA ARG A 31 37.61 1.06 12.21
C ARG A 31 37.44 0.13 10.98
N ASP A 32 36.90 -1.05 11.20
CA ASP A 32 36.71 -2.12 10.21
C ASP A 32 35.23 -2.22 9.78
N ALA A 33 34.36 -1.34 10.32
CA ALA A 33 32.92 -1.37 10.12
C ALA A 33 32.52 -0.93 8.69
N SER A 34 31.74 -1.78 8.02
CA SER A 34 31.05 -1.42 6.77
C SER A 34 29.91 -0.43 7.02
N LYS A 35 29.42 0.23 5.97
CA LYS A 35 28.21 1.08 6.05
C LYS A 35 26.99 0.32 6.60
N ARG A 36 26.86 -0.97 6.24
CA ARG A 36 25.83 -1.86 6.78
C ARG A 36 25.99 -2.05 8.30
N ASN A 37 27.21 -2.17 8.81
CA ASN A 37 27.42 -2.26 10.25
C ASN A 37 27.02 -0.95 10.94
N TRP A 38 27.33 0.20 10.34
CA TRP A 38 26.87 1.50 10.85
C TRP A 38 25.34 1.63 10.84
N LEU A 39 24.67 1.19 9.78
CA LEU A 39 23.21 1.09 9.73
C LEU A 39 22.68 0.22 10.87
N ASN A 40 23.15 -1.03 10.98
CA ASN A 40 22.63 -1.99 11.95
C ASN A 40 22.89 -1.54 13.40
N ALA A 41 24.04 -0.92 13.69
CA ALA A 41 24.34 -0.37 15.01
C ALA A 41 23.41 0.80 15.36
N THR A 42 23.24 1.74 14.43
CA THR A 42 22.43 2.95 14.65
C THR A 42 20.94 2.64 14.70
N LEU A 43 20.46 1.75 13.82
CA LEU A 43 19.09 1.26 13.81
C LEU A 43 18.72 0.61 15.15
N ARG A 44 19.63 -0.16 15.75
CA ARG A 44 19.41 -0.74 17.10
C ARG A 44 19.27 0.34 18.18
N VAL A 45 20.04 1.43 18.10
CA VAL A 45 19.92 2.56 19.04
C VAL A 45 18.53 3.20 18.93
N VAL A 46 18.07 3.48 17.71
CA VAL A 46 16.73 4.08 17.49
C VAL A 46 15.62 3.10 17.90
N ARG A 47 15.76 1.81 17.58
CA ARG A 47 14.80 0.78 17.97
C ARG A 47 14.67 0.64 19.49
N ASP A 48 15.75 0.82 20.25
CA ASP A 48 15.70 0.78 21.71
C ASP A 48 14.80 1.89 22.28
N LEU A 49 14.82 3.09 21.69
CA LEU A 49 13.92 4.19 22.06
C LEU A 49 12.45 3.80 21.84
N SER A 50 12.13 3.32 20.63
CA SER A 50 10.76 2.86 20.33
C SER A 50 10.33 1.66 21.18
N THR A 51 11.28 0.87 21.71
CA THR A 51 10.97 -0.29 22.55
C THR A 51 10.48 0.14 23.94
N GLU A 52 11.08 1.17 24.52
CA GLU A 52 10.65 1.72 25.80
C GLU A 52 9.21 2.25 25.70
N ASP A 53 8.96 3.10 24.71
CA ASP A 53 7.66 3.69 24.38
C ASP A 53 6.61 2.60 24.07
N TRP A 54 6.99 1.56 23.33
CA TRP A 54 6.12 0.41 23.06
C TRP A 54 5.73 -0.37 24.31
N LEU A 55 6.69 -0.65 25.20
CA LEU A 55 6.43 -1.36 26.44
C LEU A 55 5.51 -0.55 27.36
N GLN A 56 5.72 0.76 27.45
CA GLN A 56 4.86 1.68 28.19
C GLN A 56 3.44 1.69 27.60
N THR A 57 3.32 1.92 26.28
CA THR A 57 2.04 1.90 25.55
C THR A 57 1.26 0.62 25.83
N ARG A 58 1.94 -0.54 25.75
CA ARG A 58 1.30 -1.84 26.00
C ARG A 58 0.80 -1.98 27.44
N ARG A 59 1.60 -1.58 28.44
CA ARG A 59 1.18 -1.61 29.86
C ARG A 59 -0.05 -0.72 30.06
N SER A 60 -0.03 0.48 29.51
CA SER A 60 -1.11 1.45 29.58
C SER A 60 -2.39 0.92 28.93
N GLN A 61 -2.33 0.29 27.76
CA GLN A 61 -3.50 -0.31 27.12
C GLN A 61 -4.13 -1.43 27.96
N VAL A 62 -3.30 -2.26 28.62
CA VAL A 62 -3.79 -3.34 29.50
C VAL A 62 -4.43 -2.75 30.75
N ALA A 63 -3.76 -1.80 31.42
CA ALA A 63 -4.26 -1.16 32.63
C ALA A 63 -5.60 -0.44 32.42
N ASN A 64 -5.79 0.17 31.25
CA ASN A 64 -7.04 0.85 30.88
C ASN A 64 -8.12 -0.10 30.31
N GLY A 65 -7.80 -1.39 30.12
CA GLY A 65 -8.71 -2.34 29.46
C GLY A 65 -9.17 -1.84 28.08
N SER A 66 -8.26 -1.22 27.31
CA SER A 66 -8.58 -0.49 26.08
C SER A 66 -9.19 -1.41 25.01
N ARG A 67 -10.19 -0.88 24.27
CA ARG A 67 -10.64 -1.47 23.01
C ARG A 67 -9.55 -1.29 21.96
N ARG A 68 -9.27 -2.31 21.15
CA ARG A 68 -8.17 -2.29 20.18
C ARG A 68 -8.64 -2.60 18.76
N VAL A 69 -8.03 -1.93 17.79
CA VAL A 69 -8.15 -2.24 16.36
C VAL A 69 -7.13 -3.33 16.00
N TYR A 70 -7.59 -4.32 15.25
CA TYR A 70 -6.76 -5.31 14.59
C TYR A 70 -6.91 -5.16 13.09
N TYR A 71 -5.88 -4.60 12.43
CA TYR A 71 -5.91 -4.32 11.00
C TYR A 71 -5.29 -5.50 10.24
N LEU A 72 -6.11 -6.32 9.59
CA LEU A 72 -5.63 -7.50 8.85
C LEU A 72 -5.45 -7.12 7.38
N SER A 73 -4.24 -7.29 6.86
CA SER A 73 -3.91 -7.02 5.47
C SER A 73 -2.90 -8.03 4.93
N MET A 74 -3.08 -8.46 3.69
CA MET A 74 -2.09 -9.28 2.98
C MET A 74 -0.84 -8.49 2.60
N GLU A 75 -0.90 -7.16 2.57
CA GLU A 75 0.26 -6.33 2.27
C GLU A 75 0.43 -5.13 3.20
N PHE A 76 1.69 -4.81 3.50
CA PHE A 76 2.15 -3.60 4.17
C PHE A 76 3.38 -3.08 3.43
N LEU A 77 3.20 -2.08 2.55
CA LEU A 77 4.30 -1.51 1.78
C LEU A 77 5.02 -0.45 2.62
N MET A 78 5.76 -0.87 3.65
CA MET A 78 6.34 -0.01 4.69
C MET A 78 7.39 0.97 4.15
N GLY A 79 8.22 0.52 3.21
CA GLY A 79 9.46 1.21 2.82
C GLY A 79 10.51 1.14 3.93
N ARG A 80 11.65 1.80 3.73
CA ARG A 80 12.68 1.97 4.76
C ARG A 80 12.09 2.41 6.10
N THR A 81 12.43 1.68 7.16
CA THR A 81 11.87 1.87 8.50
C THR A 81 12.69 2.87 9.30
N PHE A 82 14.01 2.89 9.09
CA PHE A 82 14.95 3.62 9.93
C PHE A 82 14.70 5.13 9.93
N SER A 83 14.54 5.75 8.76
CA SER A 83 14.27 7.19 8.65
C SER A 83 12.94 7.59 9.29
N ASN A 84 11.90 6.77 9.14
CA ASN A 84 10.59 7.02 9.73
C ASN A 84 10.62 6.93 11.26
N ALA A 85 11.33 5.95 11.81
CA ALA A 85 11.51 5.83 13.24
C ALA A 85 12.25 7.04 13.80
N MET A 86 13.35 7.47 13.17
CA MET A 86 14.08 8.66 13.60
C MET A 86 13.25 9.94 13.60
N ILE A 87 12.40 10.14 12.58
CA ILE A 87 11.48 11.29 12.53
C ILE A 87 10.41 11.19 13.62
N SER A 88 9.82 10.01 13.81
CA SER A 88 8.75 9.80 14.80
C SER A 88 9.25 10.01 16.23
N GLU A 89 10.46 9.52 16.51
CA GLU A 89 11.14 9.66 17.80
C GLU A 89 11.74 11.05 18.04
N GLY A 90 11.77 11.92 17.02
CA GLY A 90 12.36 13.26 17.11
C GLY A 90 13.89 13.29 17.20
N VAL A 91 14.57 12.26 16.71
CA VAL A 91 16.05 12.10 16.85
C VAL A 91 16.82 12.20 15.53
N TYR A 92 16.17 12.50 14.41
CA TYR A 92 16.81 12.54 13.07
C TYR A 92 18.07 13.42 13.03
N GLU A 93 17.95 14.70 13.42
CA GLU A 93 19.07 15.64 13.44
C GLU A 93 20.17 15.24 14.43
N LEU A 94 19.78 14.72 15.59
CA LEU A 94 20.70 14.30 16.64
C LEU A 94 21.55 13.10 16.20
N VAL A 95 20.91 12.10 15.59
CA VAL A 95 21.59 10.92 15.03
C VAL A 95 22.48 11.32 13.86
N GLY A 96 22.02 12.23 12.99
CA GLY A 96 22.82 12.78 11.90
C GLY A 96 24.09 13.47 12.39
N ALA A 97 23.98 14.33 13.42
CA ALA A 97 25.13 14.99 14.04
C ALA A 97 26.11 13.98 14.68
N ALA A 98 25.60 12.97 15.38
CA ALA A 98 26.41 11.92 15.99
C ALA A 98 27.19 11.10 14.94
N LEU A 99 26.53 10.68 13.86
CA LEU A 99 27.17 9.95 12.77
C LEU A 99 28.22 10.80 12.05
N LYS A 100 27.93 12.09 11.82
CA LYS A 100 28.88 13.03 11.22
C LYS A 100 30.16 13.15 12.04
N GLU A 101 30.06 13.26 13.36
CA GLU A 101 31.24 13.26 14.24
C GLU A 101 31.98 11.91 14.30
N LEU A 102 31.35 10.82 13.89
CA LEU A 102 31.95 9.50 13.70
C LEU A 102 32.48 9.31 12.26
N GLY A 103 32.46 10.37 11.44
CA GLY A 103 32.94 10.35 10.06
C GLY A 103 32.01 9.65 9.07
N GLN A 104 30.73 9.49 9.41
CA GLN A 104 29.73 8.83 8.57
C GLN A 104 28.69 9.82 8.02
N ASP A 105 28.21 9.53 6.81
CA ASP A 105 27.12 10.26 6.18
C ASP A 105 25.78 9.55 6.42
N LEU A 106 24.79 10.29 6.95
CA LEU A 106 23.49 9.71 7.32
C LEU A 106 22.74 9.18 6.11
N GLU A 107 22.72 9.92 5.00
CA GLU A 107 22.00 9.52 3.79
C GLU A 107 22.63 8.28 3.15
N ALA A 108 23.96 8.20 3.11
CA ALA A 108 24.68 7.00 2.69
C ALA A 108 24.33 5.78 3.56
N ILE A 109 24.16 5.96 4.88
CA ILE A 109 23.76 4.89 5.80
C ILE A 109 22.30 4.47 5.57
N ILE A 110 21.37 5.42 5.46
CA ILE A 110 19.95 5.15 5.17
C ILE A 110 19.83 4.40 3.84
N ASN A 111 20.65 4.75 2.84
CA ASN A 111 20.63 4.12 1.53
C ASN A 111 21.05 2.65 1.52
N GLU A 112 21.74 2.17 2.56
CA GLU A 112 22.00 0.74 2.72
C GLU A 112 20.71 -0.03 3.10
N GLU A 113 19.71 0.59 3.73
CA GLU A 113 18.46 -0.08 4.10
C GLU A 113 17.66 -0.46 2.84
N GLY A 114 17.33 -1.74 2.69
CA GLY A 114 16.40 -2.20 1.65
C GLY A 114 14.95 -1.95 2.06
N ASP A 115 14.06 -1.74 1.09
CA ASP A 115 12.63 -1.72 1.36
C ASP A 115 12.18 -3.13 1.80
N PRO A 116 11.42 -3.28 2.90
CA PRO A 116 10.83 -4.56 3.26
C PRO A 116 9.89 -5.08 2.17
N GLY A 117 10.12 -6.31 1.72
CA GLY A 117 9.27 -7.04 0.76
C GLY A 117 7.94 -7.47 1.35
N LEU A 118 7.19 -6.57 1.98
CA LEU A 118 5.96 -6.86 2.72
C LEU A 118 4.69 -6.41 1.99
N GLY A 119 4.82 -5.79 0.82
CA GLY A 119 3.69 -5.31 0.04
C GLY A 119 4.07 -4.99 -1.40
N ASN A 120 3.07 -4.65 -2.20
CA ASN A 120 3.24 -4.30 -3.61
C ASN A 120 2.54 -2.99 -3.99
N GLY A 121 1.25 -2.87 -3.65
CA GLY A 121 0.37 -1.86 -4.25
C GLY A 121 -0.02 -0.69 -3.34
N GLY A 122 -1.04 0.03 -3.81
CA GLY A 122 -1.68 1.12 -3.07
C GLY A 122 -2.39 0.63 -1.81
N LEU A 123 -2.94 -0.59 -1.80
CA LEU A 123 -3.58 -1.21 -0.65
C LEU A 123 -2.58 -1.38 0.51
N GLY A 124 -1.40 -1.93 0.24
CA GLY A 124 -0.34 -2.10 1.22
C GLY A 124 0.27 -0.78 1.66
N ARG A 125 0.34 0.21 0.76
CA ARG A 125 0.84 1.54 1.12
C ARG A 125 -0.15 2.31 1.99
N LEU A 126 -1.44 2.12 1.77
CA LEU A 126 -2.51 2.64 2.62
C LEU A 126 -2.42 2.03 4.02
N ALA A 127 -2.37 0.71 4.12
CA ALA A 127 -2.20 0.01 5.40
C ALA A 127 -0.98 0.53 6.18
N ALA A 128 0.15 0.75 5.50
CA ALA A 128 1.35 1.32 6.11
C ALA A 128 1.16 2.80 6.55
N CYS A 129 0.41 3.64 5.81
CA CYS A 129 0.08 5.00 6.26
C CYS A 129 -0.87 4.99 7.48
N TYR A 130 -1.81 4.04 7.51
CA TYR A 130 -2.72 3.88 8.65
C TYR A 130 -1.99 3.39 9.89
N MET A 131 -1.02 2.48 9.78
CA MET A 131 -0.22 2.08 10.95
C MET A 131 0.51 3.27 11.59
N ASP A 132 1.13 4.13 10.77
CA ASP A 132 1.79 5.37 11.22
C ASP A 132 0.80 6.35 11.88
N SER A 133 -0.39 6.51 11.29
CA SER A 133 -1.42 7.42 11.79
C SER A 133 -2.10 6.88 13.06
N LEU A 134 -2.35 5.58 13.16
CA LEU A 134 -2.89 4.93 14.37
C LEU A 134 -1.95 5.14 15.56
N ALA A 135 -0.64 5.03 15.35
CA ALA A 135 0.35 5.30 16.40
C ALA A 135 0.37 6.79 16.79
N THR A 136 0.45 7.68 15.81
CA THR A 136 0.48 9.15 16.00
C THR A 136 -0.79 9.67 16.69
N MET A 137 -1.95 9.15 16.30
CA MET A 137 -3.25 9.50 16.88
C MET A 137 -3.58 8.72 18.15
N LYS A 138 -2.61 7.98 18.72
CA LYS A 138 -2.74 7.29 20.01
C LYS A 138 -3.89 6.27 20.06
N ILE A 139 -4.23 5.70 18.91
CA ILE A 139 -5.28 4.68 18.78
C ILE A 139 -4.64 3.31 19.07
N PRO A 140 -5.13 2.55 20.07
CA PRO A 140 -4.64 1.21 20.34
C PRO A 140 -4.85 0.27 19.15
N ALA A 141 -3.76 -0.13 18.49
CA ALA A 141 -3.85 -0.94 17.29
C ALA A 141 -2.72 -1.96 17.12
N ILE A 142 -3.04 -3.06 16.45
CA ILE A 142 -2.05 -4.00 15.92
C ILE A 142 -2.40 -4.30 14.45
N GLY A 143 -1.42 -4.10 13.56
CA GLY A 143 -1.49 -4.61 12.19
C GLY A 143 -1.07 -6.08 12.17
N TYR A 144 -1.78 -6.93 11.43
CA TYR A 144 -1.40 -8.31 11.18
C TYR A 144 -1.18 -8.55 9.69
N GLY A 145 -0.02 -9.11 9.35
CA GLY A 145 0.36 -9.52 8.00
C GLY A 145 1.23 -10.77 7.99
N ILE A 146 1.76 -11.13 6.83
CA ILE A 146 2.71 -12.24 6.64
C ILE A 146 4.12 -11.67 6.45
N GLN A 147 5.12 -12.31 7.02
CA GLN A 147 6.52 -11.99 6.73
C GLN A 147 6.94 -12.74 5.46
N TYR A 148 6.76 -12.12 4.29
CA TYR A 148 7.17 -12.72 3.03
C TYR A 148 8.69 -12.74 2.91
N GLU A 149 9.25 -13.90 2.64
CA GLU A 149 10.70 -14.08 2.48
C GLU A 149 11.25 -13.32 1.27
N TYR A 150 10.54 -13.36 0.13
CA TYR A 150 10.99 -12.83 -1.15
C TYR A 150 10.08 -11.74 -1.75
N GLY A 151 9.24 -11.12 -0.92
CA GLY A 151 8.25 -10.13 -1.35
C GLY A 151 7.39 -10.60 -2.51
N MET A 152 7.05 -9.69 -3.43
CA MET A 152 6.39 -10.09 -4.69
C MET A 152 7.44 -10.51 -5.72
N PHE A 153 8.37 -9.61 -6.04
CA PHE A 153 9.60 -9.83 -6.79
C PHE A 153 10.38 -8.50 -6.90
N ARG A 154 11.69 -8.59 -7.09
CA ARG A 154 12.54 -7.51 -7.58
C ARG A 154 12.43 -7.43 -9.10
N GLN A 155 12.11 -6.25 -9.62
CA GLN A 155 11.97 -6.04 -11.06
C GLN A 155 13.32 -5.67 -11.66
N GLU A 156 13.71 -6.37 -12.72
CA GLU A 156 14.77 -5.92 -13.62
C GLU A 156 14.20 -5.64 -15.00
N ILE A 157 14.87 -4.77 -15.76
CA ILE A 157 14.57 -4.54 -17.16
C ILE A 157 15.75 -5.08 -17.97
N ARG A 158 15.52 -6.17 -18.72
CA ARG A 158 16.53 -6.79 -19.59
C ARG A 158 16.02 -6.74 -21.01
N ASN A 159 16.80 -6.15 -21.92
CA ASN A 159 16.38 -5.93 -23.31
C ASN A 159 14.98 -5.31 -23.40
N GLY A 160 14.69 -4.29 -22.57
CA GLY A 160 13.41 -3.60 -22.50
C GLY A 160 12.24 -4.39 -21.89
N GLU A 161 12.45 -5.64 -21.45
CA GLU A 161 11.41 -6.49 -20.86
C GLU A 161 11.54 -6.60 -19.35
N GLN A 162 10.41 -6.71 -18.66
CA GLN A 162 10.38 -7.03 -17.24
C GLN A 162 10.85 -8.47 -17.01
N VAL A 163 11.85 -8.61 -16.14
CA VAL A 163 12.31 -9.90 -15.59
C VAL A 163 12.12 -9.87 -14.08
N GLU A 164 11.42 -10.88 -13.55
CA GLU A 164 11.24 -11.06 -12.12
C GLU A 164 12.45 -11.77 -11.50
N GLN A 165 12.97 -11.24 -10.40
CA GLN A 165 13.96 -11.89 -9.54
C GLN A 165 13.40 -11.96 -8.09
N PRO A 166 13.84 -12.91 -7.25
CA PRO A 166 13.52 -12.89 -5.83
C PRO A 166 13.93 -11.57 -5.18
N ASP A 167 13.12 -11.07 -4.24
CA ASP A 167 13.48 -9.89 -3.44
C ASP A 167 14.13 -10.32 -2.12
N GLU A 168 15.45 -10.43 -2.09
CA GLU A 168 16.26 -10.97 -0.98
C GLU A 168 16.44 -9.98 0.20
N TRP A 169 15.37 -9.30 0.60
CA TRP A 169 15.41 -8.25 1.61
C TRP A 169 15.76 -8.75 3.03
N LEU A 170 15.59 -10.05 3.29
CA LEU A 170 15.94 -10.69 4.58
C LEU A 170 17.37 -11.24 4.64
N GLU A 171 18.06 -11.43 3.51
CA GLU A 171 19.42 -12.00 3.50
C GLU A 171 20.41 -11.09 4.22
N ASN A 172 20.24 -9.77 4.04
CA ASN A 172 21.05 -8.76 4.71
C ASN A 172 20.38 -8.40 6.04
N GLU A 173 20.72 -9.11 7.13
CA GLU A 173 20.23 -8.93 8.52
C GLU A 173 19.21 -7.78 8.69
N PHE A 174 17.91 -8.06 8.52
CA PHE A 174 16.88 -7.07 8.78
C PHE A 174 16.60 -6.98 10.29
N VAL A 175 17.26 -6.04 10.96
CA VAL A 175 17.33 -5.98 12.43
C VAL A 175 16.10 -5.31 13.08
N TRP A 176 15.15 -4.76 12.33
CA TRP A 176 14.02 -4.05 12.96
C TRP A 176 13.07 -4.93 13.78
N PRO A 177 12.55 -6.07 13.28
CA PRO A 177 11.54 -6.86 13.98
C PRO A 177 12.11 -7.57 15.22
N TYR A 178 11.27 -7.71 16.25
CA TYR A 178 11.52 -8.63 17.36
C TYR A 178 10.88 -9.98 17.08
N LEU A 179 11.71 -11.03 16.95
CA LEU A 179 11.23 -12.40 16.99
C LEU A 179 10.54 -12.69 18.33
N ARG A 180 9.33 -13.26 18.28
CA ARG A 180 8.56 -13.66 19.47
C ARG A 180 8.41 -15.17 19.53
N SER A 181 9.47 -15.85 19.97
CA SER A 181 9.50 -17.32 20.08
C SER A 181 8.39 -17.91 20.95
N SER A 182 7.84 -17.14 21.90
CA SER A 182 6.71 -17.54 22.76
C SER A 182 5.33 -17.43 22.11
N LYS A 183 5.22 -16.80 20.93
CA LYS A 183 3.96 -16.59 20.20
C LYS A 183 3.97 -17.45 18.94
N ARG A 184 3.59 -18.71 19.12
CA ARG A 184 3.53 -19.73 18.07
C ARG A 184 2.13 -20.31 18.05
N PHE A 185 1.50 -20.33 16.87
CA PHE A 185 0.11 -20.78 16.72
C PHE A 185 0.03 -21.89 15.65
N PRO A 186 -0.64 -23.00 15.94
CA PRO A 186 -0.88 -24.04 14.94
C PRO A 186 -1.91 -23.55 13.92
N VAL A 187 -1.61 -23.69 12.64
CA VAL A 187 -2.53 -23.46 11.52
C VAL A 187 -2.73 -24.78 10.80
N ARG A 188 -3.99 -25.16 10.63
CA ARG A 188 -4.41 -26.49 10.23
C ARG A 188 -5.06 -26.49 8.86
N PHE A 189 -4.83 -27.53 8.07
CA PHE A 189 -5.42 -27.69 6.74
C PHE A 189 -5.92 -29.12 6.53
N GLY A 190 -6.89 -29.24 5.63
CA GLY A 190 -7.42 -30.51 5.16
C GLY A 190 -8.15 -31.32 6.21
N GLY A 191 -8.17 -32.63 5.99
CA GLY A 191 -8.76 -33.57 6.93
C GLY A 191 -10.29 -33.66 6.87
N LYS A 192 -10.91 -33.99 8.01
CA LYS A 192 -12.33 -34.39 8.06
C LYS A 192 -13.03 -33.84 9.29
N THR A 193 -14.34 -33.66 9.17
CA THR A 193 -15.24 -33.27 10.27
C THR A 193 -16.20 -34.41 10.62
N TRP A 194 -16.58 -34.52 11.90
CA TRP A 194 -17.69 -35.35 12.36
C TRP A 194 -18.35 -34.74 13.59
N ARG A 195 -19.56 -35.21 13.93
CA ARG A 195 -20.30 -34.74 15.11
C ARG A 195 -20.15 -35.71 16.27
N GLU A 196 -19.85 -35.18 17.45
CA GLU A 196 -19.89 -35.86 18.74
C GLU A 196 -20.94 -35.17 19.62
N GLY A 197 -22.19 -35.68 19.56
CA GLY A 197 -23.34 -35.01 20.17
C GLY A 197 -23.61 -33.65 19.51
N LYS A 198 -23.51 -32.56 20.29
CA LYS A 198 -23.68 -31.18 19.79
C LYS A 198 -22.36 -30.54 19.29
N LYS A 199 -21.22 -31.19 19.52
CA LYS A 199 -19.90 -30.66 19.14
C LYS A 199 -19.51 -31.18 17.76
N VAL A 200 -18.97 -30.30 16.91
CA VAL A 200 -18.27 -30.72 15.69
C VAL A 200 -16.78 -30.86 16.01
N VAL A 201 -16.19 -31.98 15.61
CA VAL A 201 -14.75 -32.22 15.73
C VAL A 201 -14.13 -32.14 14.34
N TRP A 202 -13.10 -31.31 14.20
CA TRP A 202 -12.27 -31.24 13.00
C TRP A 202 -10.92 -31.91 13.28
N GLN A 203 -10.64 -32.99 12.56
CA GLN A 203 -9.32 -33.61 12.53
C GLN A 203 -8.59 -33.14 11.28
N PRO A 204 -7.53 -32.32 11.41
CA PRO A 204 -6.77 -31.85 10.27
C PRO A 204 -5.85 -32.94 9.71
N GLU A 205 -5.49 -32.80 8.44
CA GLU A 205 -4.48 -33.66 7.79
C GLU A 205 -3.08 -33.06 7.90
N GLU A 206 -2.99 -31.73 7.92
CA GLU A 206 -1.75 -30.98 8.01
C GLU A 206 -1.82 -29.92 9.12
N GLU A 207 -0.67 -29.65 9.76
CA GLU A 207 -0.49 -28.56 10.70
C GLU A 207 0.89 -27.89 10.48
N ILE A 208 0.85 -26.57 10.26
CA ILE A 208 2.03 -25.70 10.20
C ILE A 208 2.03 -24.75 11.40
N THR A 209 3.20 -24.20 11.76
CA THR A 209 3.31 -23.25 12.88
C THR A 209 3.52 -21.84 12.36
N ALA A 210 2.62 -20.93 12.73
CA ALA A 210 2.83 -19.50 12.55
C ALA A 210 3.70 -18.95 13.70
N GLN A 211 4.81 -18.29 13.39
CA GLN A 211 5.68 -17.63 14.35
C GLN A 211 5.62 -16.10 14.19
N ALA A 212 5.47 -15.39 15.31
CA ALA A 212 5.32 -13.95 15.31
C ALA A 212 6.66 -13.20 15.24
N HIS A 213 6.68 -12.13 14.44
CA HIS A 213 7.69 -11.08 14.42
C HIS A 213 7.01 -9.73 14.63
N ASP A 214 7.38 -8.99 15.68
CA ASP A 214 6.79 -7.68 15.98
C ASP A 214 7.70 -6.56 15.45
N GLN A 215 7.24 -5.82 14.46
CA GLN A 215 7.82 -4.53 14.07
C GLN A 215 7.17 -3.41 14.89
N LEU A 216 8.00 -2.54 15.47
CA LEU A 216 7.52 -1.38 16.22
C LEU A 216 7.17 -0.25 15.26
N ILE A 217 6.02 0.39 15.50
CA ILE A 217 5.52 1.53 14.72
C ILE A 217 5.40 2.73 15.68
N PRO A 218 6.46 3.54 15.83
CA PRO A 218 6.40 4.73 16.69
C PRO A 218 5.49 5.79 16.08
N GLY A 219 4.71 6.47 16.91
CA GLY A 219 3.93 7.64 16.52
C GLY A 219 4.77 8.91 16.53
N PHE A 220 4.42 9.88 15.69
CA PHE A 220 5.11 11.17 15.67
C PHE A 220 4.70 12.04 16.87
N GLU A 221 5.68 12.62 17.57
CA GLU A 221 5.48 13.50 18.74
C GLU A 221 4.60 12.90 19.85
N THR A 222 4.71 11.58 20.06
CA THR A 222 4.02 10.88 21.14
C THR A 222 4.82 9.67 21.60
N THR A 223 4.60 9.22 22.84
CA THR A 223 5.11 7.93 23.33
C THR A 223 4.27 6.74 22.89
N SER A 224 3.14 6.98 22.20
CA SER A 224 2.32 5.91 21.62
C SER A 224 3.09 5.18 20.51
N THR A 225 3.38 3.90 20.76
CA THR A 225 4.02 3.02 19.79
C THR A 225 3.18 1.75 19.61
N ASN A 226 2.71 1.53 18.38
CA ASN A 226 1.90 0.36 18.01
C ASN A 226 2.78 -0.78 17.45
N SER A 227 2.16 -1.91 17.13
CA SER A 227 2.84 -3.06 16.51
C SER A 227 2.29 -3.39 15.14
N LEU A 228 3.19 -3.69 14.20
CA LEU A 228 2.89 -4.52 13.04
C LEU A 228 3.43 -5.92 13.33
N ARG A 229 2.54 -6.90 13.51
CA ARG A 229 2.91 -8.31 13.67
C ARG A 229 2.88 -9.02 12.33
N LEU A 230 3.98 -9.68 12.01
CA LEU A 230 4.14 -10.48 10.82
C LEU A 230 4.28 -11.96 11.19
N TRP A 231 3.62 -12.82 10.44
CA TRP A 231 3.67 -14.27 10.62
C TRP A 231 4.64 -14.91 9.63
N SER A 232 5.64 -15.63 10.13
CA SER A 232 6.44 -16.57 9.32
C SER A 232 5.92 -17.99 9.51
N ALA A 233 5.87 -18.77 8.44
CA ALA A 233 5.50 -20.18 8.52
C ALA A 233 6.73 -21.03 8.82
N HIS A 234 6.53 -22.02 9.69
CA HIS A 234 7.53 -23.04 9.99
C HIS A 234 6.84 -24.39 9.98
N ALA A 235 7.54 -25.40 9.45
CA ALA A 235 7.09 -26.76 9.63
C ALA A 235 6.95 -27.09 11.13
N SER A 236 5.87 -27.78 11.50
CA SER A 236 5.73 -28.32 12.85
C SER A 236 6.93 -29.24 13.15
N GLY A 237 7.28 -29.47 14.43
CA GLY A 237 8.52 -30.18 14.84
C GLY A 237 8.72 -31.62 14.33
N LYS A 238 7.88 -32.09 13.40
CA LYS A 238 7.96 -33.34 12.63
C LYS A 238 8.27 -33.11 11.13
N GLY A 239 8.70 -31.90 10.74
CA GLY A 239 8.92 -31.51 9.34
C GLY A 239 10.16 -32.09 8.68
N PHE A 240 11.24 -32.32 9.44
CA PHE A 240 12.48 -32.89 8.92
C PHE A 240 12.46 -34.42 9.03
N GLY A 241 12.50 -35.09 7.88
CA GLY A 241 12.56 -36.55 7.78
C GLY A 241 13.97 -37.06 8.08
N LEU A 242 14.39 -37.09 9.35
CA LEU A 242 15.73 -37.57 9.73
C LEU A 242 15.99 -39.01 9.24
N SER A 243 14.96 -39.86 9.16
CA SER A 243 15.07 -41.21 8.59
C SER A 243 15.42 -41.19 7.10
N ASP A 244 14.80 -40.30 6.34
CA ASP A 244 15.03 -40.18 4.89
C ASP A 244 16.37 -39.52 4.61
N PHE A 245 16.74 -38.52 5.42
CA PHE A 245 18.07 -37.90 5.39
C PHE A 245 19.18 -38.92 5.67
N ASN A 246 19.02 -39.74 6.72
CA ASN A 246 19.99 -40.78 7.05
C ASN A 246 20.07 -41.91 6.01
N ARG A 247 19.04 -42.04 5.15
CA ARG A 247 19.04 -42.97 4.00
C ARG A 247 19.66 -42.34 2.73
N GLY A 248 20.06 -41.07 2.78
CA GLY A 248 20.59 -40.32 1.64
C GLY A 248 19.52 -39.74 0.71
N ASP A 249 18.23 -39.84 1.06
CA ASP A 249 17.13 -39.21 0.33
C ASP A 249 16.86 -37.81 0.88
N TYR A 250 17.79 -36.90 0.58
CA TYR A 250 17.75 -35.52 1.06
C TYR A 250 16.53 -34.74 0.53
N PHE A 251 16.03 -35.09 -0.66
CA PHE A 251 14.86 -34.45 -1.25
C PHE A 251 13.61 -34.82 -0.44
N ALA A 252 13.35 -36.10 -0.22
CA ALA A 252 12.21 -36.55 0.59
C ALA A 252 12.25 -35.98 2.03
N ALA A 253 13.45 -35.88 2.61
CA ALA A 253 13.64 -35.32 3.95
C ALA A 253 13.22 -33.85 4.09
N MET A 254 13.21 -33.08 2.98
CA MET A 254 12.91 -31.65 2.96
C MET A 254 11.57 -31.28 2.31
N VAL A 255 10.96 -32.14 1.49
CA VAL A 255 9.70 -31.85 0.76
C VAL A 255 8.60 -31.34 1.69
N LYS A 256 8.38 -32.03 2.81
CA LYS A 256 7.30 -31.67 3.76
C LYS A 256 7.57 -30.36 4.47
N GLN A 257 8.83 -30.05 4.76
CA GLN A 257 9.20 -28.77 5.34
C GLN A 257 8.97 -27.64 4.33
N ASN A 258 9.47 -27.80 3.11
CA ASN A 258 9.39 -26.77 2.07
C ASN A 258 7.93 -26.41 1.73
N SER A 259 7.08 -27.42 1.49
CA SER A 259 5.66 -27.19 1.13
C SER A 259 4.86 -26.48 2.22
N SER A 260 5.20 -26.74 3.49
CA SER A 260 4.53 -26.09 4.62
C SER A 260 4.96 -24.63 4.83
N GLU A 261 6.15 -24.25 4.35
CA GLU A 261 6.71 -22.89 4.49
C GLU A 261 6.36 -21.99 3.30
N ASP A 262 5.89 -22.54 2.18
CA ASP A 262 5.50 -21.80 0.96
C ASP A 262 4.49 -20.68 1.21
N VAL A 263 3.64 -20.80 2.23
CA VAL A 263 2.62 -19.78 2.55
C VAL A 263 3.23 -18.44 2.99
N SER A 264 4.50 -18.40 3.40
CA SER A 264 5.20 -17.15 3.75
C SER A 264 6.38 -16.83 2.82
N ARG A 265 6.51 -17.46 1.64
CA ARG A 265 7.61 -17.17 0.71
C ARG A 265 7.37 -15.91 -0.13
N VAL A 266 6.27 -15.88 -0.88
CA VAL A 266 5.99 -14.86 -1.91
C VAL A 266 4.61 -14.26 -1.72
N LEU A 267 4.49 -12.95 -1.92
CA LEU A 267 3.24 -12.19 -1.95
C LEU A 267 2.55 -12.36 -3.31
N TYR A 268 1.26 -12.71 -3.31
CA TYR A 268 0.43 -12.93 -4.50
C TYR A 268 1.09 -13.90 -5.50
N PRO A 269 1.24 -15.20 -5.13
CA PRO A 269 1.74 -16.22 -6.04
C PRO A 269 0.84 -16.30 -7.28
N ASP A 270 1.42 -16.77 -8.40
CA ASP A 270 0.70 -16.92 -9.67
C ASP A 270 -0.49 -17.88 -9.50
N ASP A 271 -1.70 -17.34 -9.61
CA ASP A 271 -2.98 -18.04 -9.43
C ASP A 271 -3.68 -18.40 -10.76
N SER A 272 -2.93 -18.37 -11.86
CA SER A 272 -3.39 -18.91 -13.16
C SER A 272 -3.54 -20.44 -13.14
N THR A 273 -2.92 -21.11 -12.16
CA THR A 273 -2.99 -22.57 -11.95
C THR A 273 -3.82 -22.94 -10.72
N TYR A 274 -4.32 -24.18 -10.67
CA TYR A 274 -5.04 -24.69 -9.50
C TYR A 274 -4.19 -24.66 -8.21
N ASN A 275 -2.92 -25.08 -8.30
CA ASN A 275 -2.00 -25.09 -7.15
C ASN A 275 -1.72 -23.66 -6.64
N GLY A 276 -1.60 -22.69 -7.55
CA GLY A 276 -1.44 -21.29 -7.20
C GLY A 276 -2.64 -20.72 -6.44
N ARG A 277 -3.85 -21.04 -6.91
CA ARG A 277 -5.10 -20.70 -6.22
C ARG A 277 -5.19 -21.33 -4.83
N GLU A 278 -4.87 -22.62 -4.71
CA GLU A 278 -4.81 -23.31 -3.42
C GLU A 278 -3.79 -22.66 -2.48
N LEU A 279 -2.60 -22.32 -2.97
CA LEU A 279 -1.59 -21.64 -2.16
C LEU A 279 -2.11 -20.30 -1.65
N ARG A 280 -2.72 -19.47 -2.52
CA ARG A 280 -3.31 -18.19 -2.13
C ARG A 280 -4.37 -18.34 -1.03
N LEU A 281 -5.30 -19.28 -1.18
CA LEU A 281 -6.29 -19.59 -0.15
C LEU A 281 -5.64 -20.02 1.18
N ARG A 282 -4.58 -20.83 1.10
CA ARG A 282 -3.82 -21.25 2.29
C ARG A 282 -3.10 -20.09 2.96
N GLN A 283 -2.56 -19.13 2.20
CA GLN A 283 -1.93 -17.91 2.73
C GLN A 283 -2.94 -17.03 3.48
N GLU A 284 -4.11 -16.79 2.87
CA GLU A 284 -5.18 -16.01 3.47
C GLU A 284 -5.66 -16.63 4.78
N TYR A 285 -5.89 -17.94 4.77
CA TYR A 285 -6.26 -18.65 5.99
C TYR A 285 -5.14 -18.67 7.04
N PHE A 286 -3.87 -18.80 6.62
CA PHE A 286 -2.73 -18.74 7.52
C PHE A 286 -2.66 -17.41 8.27
N LEU A 287 -2.83 -16.28 7.56
CA LEU A 287 -2.94 -14.96 8.17
C LEU A 287 -4.13 -14.90 9.14
N CYS A 288 -5.30 -15.34 8.69
CA CYS A 288 -6.53 -15.26 9.49
C CYS A 288 -6.44 -16.07 10.78
N SER A 289 -6.07 -17.34 10.69
CA SER A 289 -6.03 -18.25 11.84
C SER A 289 -4.99 -17.84 12.87
N ALA A 290 -3.76 -17.53 12.46
CA ALA A 290 -2.73 -17.09 13.39
C ALA A 290 -3.12 -15.79 14.11
N SER A 291 -3.73 -14.85 13.39
CA SER A 291 -4.14 -13.55 13.93
C SER A 291 -5.32 -13.68 14.89
N VAL A 292 -6.38 -14.40 14.50
CA VAL A 292 -7.56 -14.60 15.36
C VAL A 292 -7.20 -15.37 16.63
N GLN A 293 -6.35 -16.40 16.53
CA GLN A 293 -5.86 -17.13 17.71
C GLN A 293 -5.10 -16.20 18.68
N ASP A 294 -4.21 -15.33 18.19
CA ASP A 294 -3.51 -14.38 19.08
C ASP A 294 -4.45 -13.32 19.68
N ILE A 295 -5.45 -12.86 18.92
CA ILE A 295 -6.46 -11.90 19.41
C ILE A 295 -7.25 -12.53 20.56
N VAL A 296 -7.80 -13.73 20.38
CA VAL A 296 -8.56 -14.45 21.40
C VAL A 296 -7.69 -14.75 22.61
N ARG A 297 -6.49 -15.29 22.41
CA ARG A 297 -5.53 -15.59 23.50
C ARG A 297 -5.17 -14.33 24.29
N ARG A 298 -4.91 -13.20 23.61
CA ARG A 298 -4.63 -11.92 24.28
C ARG A 298 -5.83 -11.47 25.11
N HIS A 299 -7.01 -11.50 24.53
CA HIS A 299 -8.23 -11.08 25.20
C HIS A 299 -8.49 -11.91 26.46
N GLU A 300 -8.40 -13.24 26.39
CA GLU A 300 -8.56 -14.09 27.57
C GLU A 300 -7.49 -13.87 28.62
N ALA A 301 -6.24 -13.62 28.22
CA ALA A 301 -5.18 -13.30 29.17
C ALA A 301 -5.43 -11.98 29.93
N GLU A 302 -6.16 -11.05 29.32
CA GLU A 302 -6.48 -9.73 29.91
C GLU A 302 -7.82 -9.73 30.68
N PHE A 303 -8.82 -10.49 30.21
CA PHE A 303 -10.21 -10.41 30.71
C PHE A 303 -10.79 -11.74 31.21
N GLY A 304 -10.04 -12.85 31.09
CA GLY A 304 -10.39 -14.17 31.65
C GLY A 304 -11.41 -14.99 30.86
N SER A 305 -12.19 -14.39 29.96
CA SER A 305 -13.17 -15.08 29.10
C SER A 305 -13.38 -14.31 27.78
N CYS A 306 -14.17 -14.86 26.85
CA CYS A 306 -14.56 -14.16 25.61
C CYS A 306 -15.90 -13.42 25.71
N ILE A 307 -16.54 -13.35 26.89
CA ILE A 307 -17.90 -12.80 27.04
C ILE A 307 -17.97 -11.33 26.58
N ASN A 308 -16.93 -10.53 26.87
CA ASN A 308 -16.84 -9.13 26.46
C ASN A 308 -15.88 -8.92 25.26
N LEU A 309 -15.65 -9.97 24.45
CA LEU A 309 -14.76 -9.90 23.29
C LEU A 309 -15.16 -8.79 22.33
N ALA A 310 -16.45 -8.71 22.00
CA ALA A 310 -17.01 -7.70 21.10
C ALA A 310 -16.89 -6.27 21.63
N ASP A 311 -16.72 -6.07 22.94
CA ASP A 311 -16.55 -4.74 23.54
C ASP A 311 -15.10 -4.25 23.45
N LYS A 312 -14.15 -5.18 23.37
CA LYS A 312 -12.71 -4.90 23.43
C LYS A 312 -11.98 -5.09 22.10
N VAL A 313 -12.61 -5.70 21.10
CA VAL A 313 -11.98 -6.09 19.84
C VAL A 313 -12.74 -5.49 18.66
N ALA A 314 -12.01 -4.82 17.78
CA ALA A 314 -12.48 -4.42 16.44
C ALA A 314 -11.50 -5.01 15.40
N ILE A 315 -11.98 -5.87 14.50
CA ILE A 315 -11.18 -6.45 13.41
C ILE A 315 -11.55 -5.75 12.10
N HIS A 316 -10.56 -5.11 11.49
CA HIS A 316 -10.70 -4.45 10.20
C HIS A 316 -10.19 -5.37 9.08
N LEU A 317 -11.09 -5.71 8.16
CA LEU A 317 -10.82 -6.51 6.96
C LEU A 317 -10.45 -5.56 5.81
N ASN A 318 -9.15 -5.53 5.48
CA ASN A 318 -8.63 -4.73 4.38
C ASN A 318 -8.79 -5.51 3.07
N ASP A 319 -9.87 -5.22 2.33
CA ASP A 319 -10.34 -5.99 1.17
C ASP A 319 -10.80 -7.42 1.54
N THR A 320 -11.07 -8.29 0.55
CA THR A 320 -11.65 -9.62 0.78
C THR A 320 -10.69 -10.67 1.34
N HIS A 321 -9.37 -10.49 1.18
CA HIS A 321 -8.37 -11.49 1.55
C HIS A 321 -8.49 -12.01 3.01
N PRO A 322 -8.70 -11.16 4.05
CA PRO A 322 -8.83 -11.64 5.42
C PRO A 322 -10.24 -12.11 5.80
N THR A 323 -11.16 -12.32 4.85
CA THR A 323 -12.56 -12.68 5.17
C THR A 323 -12.68 -14.00 5.93
N LEU A 324 -11.74 -14.93 5.73
CA LEU A 324 -11.70 -16.20 6.47
C LEU A 324 -11.50 -16.04 7.99
N ALA A 325 -11.13 -14.86 8.47
CA ALA A 325 -11.12 -14.54 9.90
C ALA A 325 -12.53 -14.66 10.52
N VAL A 326 -13.59 -14.43 9.74
CA VAL A 326 -14.99 -14.55 10.19
C VAL A 326 -15.31 -16.01 10.57
N PRO A 327 -15.27 -17.00 9.65
CA PRO A 327 -15.55 -18.38 10.01
C PRO A 327 -14.54 -18.96 10.98
N GLU A 328 -13.29 -18.47 11.00
CA GLU A 328 -12.31 -18.93 11.99
C GLU A 328 -12.60 -18.45 13.41
N LEU A 329 -13.05 -17.20 13.59
CA LEU A 329 -13.50 -16.73 14.90
C LEU A 329 -14.72 -17.54 15.37
N MET A 330 -15.68 -17.77 14.49
CA MET A 330 -16.84 -18.62 14.77
C MET A 330 -16.41 -20.03 15.20
N ARG A 331 -15.46 -20.65 14.47
CA ARG A 331 -14.91 -21.96 14.79
C ARG A 331 -14.29 -22.00 16.18
N ILE A 332 -13.45 -21.02 16.53
CA ILE A 332 -12.82 -20.96 17.86
C ILE A 332 -13.88 -20.80 18.94
N LEU A 333 -14.82 -19.86 18.78
CA LEU A 333 -15.86 -19.59 19.78
C LEU A 333 -16.75 -20.81 20.02
N ILE A 334 -17.14 -21.53 18.96
CA ILE A 334 -18.05 -22.68 19.07
C ILE A 334 -17.27 -23.94 19.48
N ASP A 335 -16.28 -24.33 18.69
CA ASP A 335 -15.68 -25.66 18.79
C ASP A 335 -14.68 -25.76 19.95
N GLU A 336 -13.99 -24.65 20.28
CA GLU A 336 -12.96 -24.62 21.33
C GLU A 336 -13.47 -23.97 22.63
N LYS A 337 -14.25 -22.89 22.53
CA LYS A 337 -14.75 -22.16 23.70
C LYS A 337 -16.15 -22.57 24.14
N GLY A 338 -16.87 -23.34 23.33
CA GLY A 338 -18.17 -23.93 23.69
C GLY A 338 -19.35 -22.95 23.71
N TYR A 339 -19.22 -21.79 23.04
CA TYR A 339 -20.36 -20.88 22.87
C TYR A 339 -21.38 -21.47 21.89
N SER A 340 -22.66 -21.14 22.11
CA SER A 340 -23.70 -21.43 21.11
C SER A 340 -23.46 -20.65 19.82
N TRP A 341 -24.05 -21.12 18.72
CA TRP A 341 -23.99 -20.44 17.43
C TRP A 341 -24.47 -18.98 17.53
N GLU A 342 -25.58 -18.74 18.23
CA GLU A 342 -26.19 -17.42 18.39
C GLU A 342 -25.28 -16.48 19.18
N GLN A 343 -24.65 -16.97 20.25
CA GLN A 343 -23.68 -16.19 21.02
C GLN A 343 -22.44 -15.86 20.19
N ALA A 344 -21.88 -16.85 19.48
CA ALA A 344 -20.70 -16.68 18.66
C ALA A 344 -20.97 -15.69 17.50
N TRP A 345 -22.10 -15.82 16.81
CA TRP A 345 -22.47 -14.94 15.71
C TRP A 345 -22.77 -13.51 16.18
N ALA A 346 -23.46 -13.35 17.31
CA ALA A 346 -23.73 -12.03 17.89
C ALA A 346 -22.44 -11.28 18.29
N MET A 347 -21.42 -11.99 18.76
CA MET A 347 -20.10 -11.42 19.01
C MET A 347 -19.37 -11.10 17.69
N THR A 348 -19.27 -12.08 16.80
CA THR A 348 -18.61 -11.97 15.49
C THR A 348 -19.12 -10.77 14.70
N HIS A 349 -20.44 -10.61 14.60
CA HIS A 349 -21.08 -9.52 13.85
C HIS A 349 -20.63 -8.13 14.33
N LYS A 350 -20.42 -7.95 15.64
CA LYS A 350 -19.98 -6.69 16.28
C LYS A 350 -18.48 -6.43 16.21
N ILE A 351 -17.70 -7.45 15.83
CA ILE A 351 -16.24 -7.41 15.82
C ILE A 351 -15.72 -6.99 14.44
N PHE A 352 -16.35 -7.42 13.35
CA PHE A 352 -15.82 -7.25 12.00
C PHE A 352 -16.31 -5.97 11.29
N PHE A 353 -15.39 -5.36 10.54
CA PHE A 353 -15.60 -4.18 9.70
C PHE A 353 -14.87 -4.39 8.37
N TYR A 354 -15.53 -4.14 7.24
CA TYR A 354 -15.01 -4.45 5.91
C TYR A 354 -14.81 -3.20 5.06
N THR A 355 -13.60 -3.01 4.53
CA THR A 355 -13.32 -2.00 3.50
C THR A 355 -13.20 -2.65 2.14
N ASN A 356 -14.01 -2.18 1.18
CA ASN A 356 -13.91 -2.58 -0.22
C ASN A 356 -13.04 -1.59 -1.00
N HIS A 357 -12.15 -2.12 -1.85
CA HIS A 357 -11.22 -1.34 -2.67
C HIS A 357 -11.43 -1.52 -4.18
N THR A 358 -12.52 -2.15 -4.61
CA THR A 358 -12.76 -2.46 -6.02
C THR A 358 -14.25 -2.50 -6.37
N LEU A 359 -14.60 -1.84 -7.47
CA LEU A 359 -15.91 -1.94 -8.11
C LEU A 359 -15.95 -3.01 -9.21
N MET A 360 -14.80 -3.56 -9.59
CA MET A 360 -14.72 -4.58 -10.63
C MET A 360 -15.21 -5.92 -10.08
N SER A 361 -16.36 -6.38 -10.56
CA SER A 361 -16.99 -7.64 -10.12
C SER A 361 -16.06 -8.85 -10.26
N GLU A 362 -15.25 -8.87 -11.32
CA GLU A 362 -14.26 -9.90 -11.59
C GLU A 362 -13.08 -9.91 -10.61
N ALA A 363 -12.87 -8.80 -9.89
CA ALA A 363 -11.85 -8.69 -8.85
C ALA A 363 -12.37 -9.06 -7.46
N LEU A 364 -13.68 -9.24 -7.29
CA LEU A 364 -14.26 -9.73 -6.04
C LEU A 364 -13.99 -11.22 -5.90
N GLU A 365 -13.24 -11.57 -4.86
CA GLU A 365 -12.70 -12.91 -4.73
C GLU A 365 -13.79 -13.97 -4.50
N THR A 366 -13.63 -15.09 -5.20
CA THR A 366 -14.47 -16.27 -5.05
C THR A 366 -13.64 -17.55 -5.04
N TRP A 367 -14.04 -18.51 -4.23
CA TRP A 367 -13.37 -19.81 -4.09
C TRP A 367 -14.32 -20.94 -4.46
N SER A 368 -13.87 -21.98 -5.16
CA SER A 368 -14.76 -23.13 -5.42
C SER A 368 -15.11 -23.82 -4.10
N VAL A 369 -16.36 -24.26 -4.00
CA VAL A 369 -16.84 -25.01 -2.83
C VAL A 369 -16.03 -26.28 -2.63
N GLU A 370 -15.61 -26.93 -3.73
CA GLU A 370 -14.74 -28.11 -3.68
C GLU A 370 -13.37 -27.79 -3.05
N MET A 371 -12.71 -26.71 -3.46
CA MET A 371 -11.41 -26.32 -2.95
C MET A 371 -11.48 -25.96 -1.47
N LEU A 372 -12.48 -25.15 -1.08
CA LEU A 372 -12.71 -24.83 0.34
C LEU A 372 -13.05 -26.07 1.15
N GLY A 373 -13.88 -26.99 0.64
CA GLY A 373 -14.23 -28.22 1.33
C GLY A 373 -13.04 -29.15 1.54
N ARG A 374 -12.10 -29.18 0.58
CA ARG A 374 -10.87 -29.95 0.70
C ARG A 374 -9.89 -29.33 1.70
N ILE A 375 -9.73 -28.01 1.69
CA ILE A 375 -8.66 -27.32 2.47
C ILE A 375 -9.16 -26.92 3.86
N LEU A 376 -10.41 -26.47 3.98
CA LEU A 376 -11.04 -25.90 5.17
C LEU A 376 -12.46 -26.46 5.38
N PRO A 377 -12.63 -27.78 5.56
CA PRO A 377 -13.95 -28.42 5.61
C PRO A 377 -14.85 -27.82 6.70
N ARG A 378 -14.29 -27.54 7.89
CA ARG A 378 -15.06 -26.97 9.00
C ARG A 378 -15.51 -25.53 8.73
N HIS A 379 -14.67 -24.73 8.08
CA HIS A 379 -15.02 -23.34 7.74
C HIS A 379 -16.10 -23.30 6.66
N LEU A 380 -16.08 -24.23 5.71
CA LEU A 380 -17.14 -24.35 4.72
C LEU A 380 -18.49 -24.67 5.36
N GLU A 381 -18.54 -25.59 6.35
CA GLU A 381 -19.76 -25.85 7.13
C GLU A 381 -20.28 -24.57 7.80
N ILE A 382 -19.40 -23.82 8.48
CA ILE A 382 -19.74 -22.55 9.14
C ILE A 382 -20.24 -21.51 8.12
N ILE A 383 -19.65 -21.45 6.92
CA ILE A 383 -20.10 -20.54 5.86
C ILE A 383 -21.50 -20.93 5.37
N PHE A 384 -21.79 -22.24 5.24
CA PHE A 384 -23.14 -22.69 4.92
C PHE A 384 -24.15 -22.35 6.02
N ASP A 385 -23.79 -22.54 7.29
CA ASP A 385 -24.64 -22.16 8.43
C ASP A 385 -24.92 -20.64 8.42
N ILE A 386 -23.90 -19.80 8.19
CA ILE A 386 -24.08 -18.34 8.04
C ILE A 386 -25.02 -18.03 6.88
N ASN A 387 -24.84 -18.69 5.73
CA ASN A 387 -25.66 -18.46 4.55
C ASN A 387 -27.13 -18.84 4.81
N GLU A 388 -27.38 -19.98 5.43
CA GLU A 388 -28.73 -20.46 5.75
C GLU A 388 -29.48 -19.46 6.64
N HIS A 389 -28.88 -19.09 7.78
CA HIS A 389 -29.46 -18.11 8.70
C HIS A 389 -29.68 -16.74 8.05
N PHE A 390 -28.74 -16.28 7.23
CA PHE A 390 -28.87 -15.02 6.51
C PHE A 390 -30.02 -15.07 5.50
N LEU A 391 -30.14 -16.13 4.71
CA LEU A 391 -31.20 -16.23 3.71
C LEU A 391 -32.59 -16.42 4.35
N GLU A 392 -32.70 -17.08 5.50
CA GLU A 392 -33.94 -17.08 6.28
C GLU A 392 -34.35 -15.67 6.71
N GLN A 393 -33.41 -14.86 7.20
CA GLN A 393 -33.66 -13.46 7.52
C GLN A 393 -34.12 -12.69 6.28
N VAL A 394 -33.46 -12.85 5.12
CA VAL A 394 -33.84 -12.15 3.89
C VAL A 394 -35.23 -12.56 3.41
N ARG A 395 -35.59 -13.85 3.44
CA ARG A 395 -36.95 -14.32 3.09
C ARG A 395 -38.02 -13.68 3.96
N SER A 396 -37.73 -13.47 5.25
CA SER A 396 -38.67 -12.81 6.17
C SER A 396 -38.84 -11.32 5.88
N GLN A 397 -37.78 -10.64 5.40
CA GLN A 397 -37.80 -9.22 5.09
C GLN A 397 -38.36 -8.90 3.70
N PHE A 398 -38.14 -9.80 2.73
CA PHE A 398 -38.52 -9.63 1.33
C PHE A 398 -39.35 -10.84 0.83
N PRO A 399 -40.56 -11.08 1.37
CA PRO A 399 -41.36 -12.26 1.03
C PRO A 399 -41.81 -12.31 -0.44
N ASP A 400 -41.80 -11.18 -1.14
CA ASP A 400 -42.30 -11.05 -2.52
C ASP A 400 -41.19 -10.99 -3.59
N ASP A 401 -39.91 -10.88 -3.22
CA ASP A 401 -38.75 -10.83 -4.14
C ASP A 401 -37.99 -12.16 -4.08
N ASN A 402 -38.51 -13.20 -4.73
CA ASN A 402 -37.89 -14.54 -4.69
C ASN A 402 -36.47 -14.57 -5.26
N ASP A 403 -36.17 -13.69 -6.22
CA ASP A 403 -34.87 -13.65 -6.90
C ASP A 403 -33.76 -13.08 -6.01
N ILE A 404 -34.09 -12.24 -5.01
CA ILE A 404 -33.10 -11.62 -4.11
C ILE A 404 -32.22 -12.67 -3.43
N ILE A 405 -32.80 -13.82 -3.07
CA ILE A 405 -32.10 -14.93 -2.40
C ILE A 405 -30.92 -15.41 -3.24
N SER A 406 -31.10 -15.56 -4.55
CA SER A 406 -30.02 -15.96 -5.46
C SER A 406 -28.92 -14.88 -5.55
N ARG A 407 -29.32 -13.61 -5.60
CA ARG A 407 -28.41 -12.47 -5.75
C ARG A 407 -27.55 -12.23 -4.50
N VAL A 408 -28.10 -12.46 -3.30
CA VAL A 408 -27.39 -12.18 -2.04
C VAL A 408 -26.83 -13.40 -1.32
N SER A 409 -27.11 -14.63 -1.79
CA SER A 409 -26.52 -15.86 -1.24
C SER A 409 -24.99 -15.77 -1.15
N LEU A 410 -24.40 -16.33 -0.10
CA LEU A 410 -22.94 -16.44 0.00
C LEU A 410 -22.38 -17.47 -1.01
N ILE A 411 -23.25 -18.35 -1.51
CA ILE A 411 -22.91 -19.38 -2.49
C ILE A 411 -23.47 -18.94 -3.84
N ASP A 412 -22.59 -18.87 -4.83
CA ASP A 412 -22.99 -18.84 -6.23
C ASP A 412 -23.24 -20.28 -6.69
N GLU A 413 -24.46 -20.51 -7.15
CA GLU A 413 -24.94 -21.82 -7.63
C GLU A 413 -24.90 -21.90 -9.17
N GLN A 414 -24.43 -20.85 -9.87
CA GLN A 414 -24.28 -20.88 -11.33
C GLN A 414 -22.95 -21.54 -11.76
N GLY A 415 -23.06 -22.61 -12.53
CA GLY A 415 -21.87 -23.33 -13.04
C GLY A 415 -21.17 -24.15 -11.96
N ASP A 416 -19.85 -23.96 -11.81
CA ASP A 416 -19.11 -24.51 -10.67
C ASP A 416 -19.49 -23.72 -9.41
N ARG A 417 -19.87 -24.40 -8.32
CA ARG A 417 -20.36 -23.75 -7.10
C ARG A 417 -19.21 -22.99 -6.43
N ARG A 418 -19.41 -21.70 -6.12
CA ARG A 418 -18.38 -20.85 -5.51
C ARG A 418 -18.87 -20.11 -4.28
N VAL A 419 -17.98 -19.90 -3.33
CA VAL A 419 -18.19 -19.00 -2.19
C VAL A 419 -17.81 -17.58 -2.59
N ARG A 420 -18.70 -16.62 -2.33
CA ARG A 420 -18.52 -15.19 -2.61
C ARG A 420 -17.96 -14.47 -1.38
N MET A 421 -16.66 -14.19 -1.37
CA MET A 421 -15.98 -13.69 -0.17
C MET A 421 -16.42 -12.27 0.20
N ALA A 422 -16.61 -11.39 -0.78
CA ALA A 422 -17.15 -10.06 -0.54
C ALA A 422 -18.56 -10.10 0.11
N TRP A 423 -19.40 -11.06 -0.27
CA TRP A 423 -20.74 -11.22 0.30
C TRP A 423 -20.63 -11.67 1.76
N LEU A 424 -19.75 -12.63 2.05
CA LEU A 424 -19.49 -13.08 3.42
C LEU A 424 -18.97 -11.92 4.29
N ALA A 425 -18.04 -11.11 3.77
CA ALA A 425 -17.52 -9.93 4.47
C ALA A 425 -18.62 -8.91 4.76
N VAL A 426 -19.49 -8.62 3.78
CA VAL A 426 -20.63 -7.70 3.95
C VAL A 426 -21.61 -8.23 5.00
N VAL A 427 -22.02 -9.50 4.93
CA VAL A 427 -22.98 -10.12 5.86
C VAL A 427 -22.44 -10.15 7.30
N ALA A 428 -21.16 -10.47 7.48
CA ALA A 428 -20.53 -10.58 8.79
C ALA A 428 -20.17 -9.24 9.44
N SER A 429 -20.03 -8.16 8.68
CA SER A 429 -19.52 -6.89 9.21
C SER A 429 -20.61 -5.96 9.75
N THR A 430 -20.30 -5.21 10.81
CA THR A 430 -21.17 -4.15 11.33
C THR A 430 -21.23 -2.94 10.39
N LYS A 431 -20.08 -2.56 9.82
CA LYS A 431 -19.97 -1.51 8.80
C LYS A 431 -19.19 -2.01 7.60
N VAL A 432 -19.58 -1.52 6.44
CA VAL A 432 -18.89 -1.69 5.17
C VAL A 432 -18.58 -0.31 4.62
N ASN A 433 -17.39 -0.06 4.11
CA ASN A 433 -17.07 1.22 3.52
C ASN A 433 -16.30 1.12 2.21
N GLY A 434 -16.51 2.13 1.35
CA GLY A 434 -15.63 2.44 0.25
C GLY A 434 -14.53 3.42 0.66
N VAL A 435 -13.71 3.81 -0.32
CA VAL A 435 -12.42 4.51 -0.10
C VAL A 435 -12.29 5.87 -0.77
N ALA A 436 -13.37 6.34 -1.38
CA ALA A 436 -13.63 7.67 -1.89
C ALA A 436 -15.15 7.86 -1.95
N LYS A 437 -15.64 9.11 -1.96
CA LYS A 437 -17.10 9.35 -1.95
C LYS A 437 -17.80 8.70 -3.15
N ILE A 438 -17.32 8.99 -4.37
CA ILE A 438 -17.89 8.43 -5.62
C ILE A 438 -17.83 6.90 -5.62
N HIS A 439 -16.75 6.31 -5.14
CA HIS A 439 -16.63 4.85 -5.02
C HIS A 439 -17.65 4.27 -4.04
N SER A 440 -17.84 4.90 -2.89
CA SER A 440 -18.81 4.45 -1.89
C SER A 440 -20.25 4.56 -2.39
N ASP A 441 -20.56 5.58 -3.18
CA ASP A 441 -21.87 5.75 -3.80
C ASP A 441 -22.11 4.68 -4.86
N LEU A 442 -21.17 4.51 -5.81
CA LEU A 442 -21.23 3.47 -6.83
C LEU A 442 -21.33 2.07 -6.22
N MET A 443 -20.65 1.82 -5.10
CA MET A 443 -20.71 0.55 -4.39
C MET A 443 -22.15 0.24 -3.92
N VAL A 444 -22.88 1.24 -3.43
CA VAL A 444 -24.26 1.12 -2.95
C VAL A 444 -25.27 1.09 -4.11
N GLU A 445 -24.96 1.71 -5.24
CA GLU A 445 -25.84 1.75 -6.41
C GLU A 445 -25.66 0.55 -7.35
N SER A 446 -24.50 -0.12 -7.30
CA SER A 446 -24.16 -1.24 -8.20
C SER A 446 -23.87 -2.53 -7.42
N ILE A 447 -22.60 -2.84 -7.11
CA ILE A 447 -22.14 -4.16 -6.67
C ILE A 447 -22.81 -4.66 -5.38
N PHE A 448 -23.21 -3.76 -4.48
CA PHE A 448 -23.86 -4.13 -3.22
C PHE A 448 -25.27 -3.55 -3.07
N ALA A 449 -25.95 -3.20 -4.17
CA ALA A 449 -27.27 -2.58 -4.13
C ALA A 449 -28.32 -3.38 -3.34
N ASP A 450 -28.39 -4.70 -3.55
CA ASP A 450 -29.31 -5.55 -2.77
C ASP A 450 -28.92 -5.60 -1.28
N PHE A 451 -27.63 -5.59 -0.94
CA PHE A 451 -27.22 -5.51 0.46
C PHE A 451 -27.51 -4.17 1.09
N ALA A 452 -27.45 -3.06 0.34
CA ALA A 452 -27.85 -1.76 0.85
C ALA A 452 -29.35 -1.69 1.12
N ARG A 453 -30.18 -2.38 0.33
CA ARG A 453 -31.62 -2.58 0.61
C ARG A 453 -31.83 -3.38 1.90
N ILE A 454 -31.09 -4.46 2.10
CA ILE A 454 -31.18 -5.32 3.29
C ILE A 454 -30.62 -4.62 4.54
N PHE A 455 -29.55 -3.85 4.40
CA PHE A 455 -28.84 -3.18 5.48
C PHE A 455 -28.63 -1.68 5.23
N PRO A 456 -29.68 -0.84 5.30
CA PRO A 456 -29.62 0.57 4.90
C PRO A 456 -28.55 1.40 5.63
N ASN A 457 -28.22 1.04 6.88
CA ASN A 457 -27.26 1.77 7.71
C ASN A 457 -25.86 1.15 7.74
N ARG A 458 -25.58 0.10 6.96
CA ARG A 458 -24.31 -0.64 7.01
C ARG A 458 -23.20 0.01 6.20
N PHE A 459 -23.55 0.61 5.07
CA PHE A 459 -22.60 1.22 4.15
C PHE A 459 -22.24 2.64 4.57
N THR A 460 -20.96 3.00 4.41
CA THR A 460 -20.44 4.34 4.71
C THR A 460 -19.24 4.63 3.78
N ASN A 461 -18.66 5.83 3.90
CA ASN A 461 -17.44 6.21 3.22
C ASN A 461 -16.34 6.54 4.23
N VAL A 462 -15.10 6.16 3.93
CA VAL A 462 -13.92 6.81 4.50
C VAL A 462 -12.93 7.03 3.36
N THR A 463 -12.82 8.28 2.89
CA THR A 463 -11.84 8.61 1.86
C THR A 463 -10.43 8.33 2.37
N ASN A 464 -9.63 7.66 1.54
CA ASN A 464 -8.23 7.36 1.83
C ASN A 464 -7.40 8.61 2.16
N GLY A 465 -6.23 8.39 2.75
CA GLY A 465 -5.26 9.43 3.02
C GLY A 465 -3.82 8.90 3.06
N VAL A 466 -2.86 9.81 3.13
CA VAL A 466 -1.42 9.52 3.17
C VAL A 466 -0.76 10.25 4.32
N THR A 467 0.29 9.66 4.89
CA THR A 467 0.99 10.25 6.04
C THR A 467 1.92 11.40 5.61
N PRO A 468 1.78 12.62 6.17
CA PRO A 468 2.67 13.74 5.86
C PRO A 468 4.10 13.52 6.37
N ARG A 469 4.29 12.70 7.42
CA ARG A 469 5.61 12.38 7.97
C ARG A 469 6.51 11.76 6.91
N ARG A 470 6.00 10.78 6.16
CA ARG A 470 6.79 10.15 5.09
C ARG A 470 6.79 10.94 3.81
N TRP A 471 5.63 11.39 3.37
CA TRP A 471 5.44 11.91 2.01
C TRP A 471 5.76 13.40 1.85
N ILE A 472 6.05 14.11 2.94
CA ILE A 472 6.62 15.46 2.92
C ILE A 472 7.89 15.51 3.77
N LYS A 473 7.82 15.24 5.08
CA LYS A 473 8.99 15.47 5.99
C LYS A 473 10.23 14.66 5.61
N ILE A 474 10.06 13.38 5.22
CA ILE A 474 11.17 12.54 4.75
C ILE A 474 11.40 12.72 3.25
N ALA A 475 10.35 12.67 2.43
CA ALA A 475 10.51 12.67 0.97
C ALA A 475 10.98 14.03 0.42
N ASN A 476 10.58 15.14 1.03
CA ASN A 476 10.82 16.49 0.53
C ASN A 476 11.21 17.45 1.67
N PRO A 477 12.39 17.25 2.30
CA PRO A 477 12.83 18.05 3.43
C PRO A 477 12.94 19.55 3.08
N GLY A 478 13.25 19.88 1.81
CA GLY A 478 13.25 21.27 1.33
C GLY A 478 11.87 21.93 1.46
N LEU A 479 10.81 21.26 1.01
CA LEU A 479 9.43 21.74 1.18
C LEU A 479 9.03 21.77 2.66
N ALA A 480 9.36 20.73 3.41
CA ALA A 480 9.05 20.67 4.85
C ALA A 480 9.66 21.87 5.61
N ASN A 481 10.89 22.27 5.28
CA ASN A 481 11.54 23.42 5.91
C ASN A 481 10.86 24.75 5.56
N ILE A 482 10.35 24.91 4.33
CA ILE A 482 9.56 26.08 3.93
C ILE A 482 8.26 26.13 4.73
N LEU A 483 7.56 25.00 4.86
CA LEU A 483 6.34 24.92 5.66
C LEU A 483 6.64 25.25 7.13
N ASP A 484 7.67 24.63 7.72
CA ASP A 484 8.09 24.88 9.10
C ASP A 484 8.41 26.37 9.35
N LYS A 485 9.04 27.04 8.38
CA LYS A 485 9.37 28.48 8.44
C LYS A 485 8.14 29.38 8.38
N HIS A 486 7.16 29.07 7.53
CA HIS A 486 6.06 29.98 7.22
C HIS A 486 4.78 29.71 8.01
N ILE A 487 4.51 28.45 8.37
CA ILE A 487 3.27 28.05 9.07
C ILE A 487 3.53 27.27 10.38
N GLY A 488 4.78 27.05 10.76
CA GLY A 488 5.16 26.28 11.95
C GLY A 488 5.20 24.77 11.70
N ASP A 489 5.35 23.94 12.73
CA ASP A 489 5.52 22.48 12.64
C ASP A 489 4.24 21.67 12.91
N LYS A 490 3.16 22.32 13.37
CA LYS A 490 1.88 21.68 13.71
C LYS A 490 1.25 20.90 12.54
N TRP A 491 1.58 21.24 11.29
CA TRP A 491 1.02 20.58 10.10
C TRP A 491 1.33 19.07 9.99
N LEU A 492 2.33 18.56 10.72
CA LEU A 492 2.68 17.14 10.72
C LEU A 492 1.68 16.25 11.47
N THR A 493 0.93 16.83 12.40
CA THR A 493 -0.12 16.16 13.19
C THR A 493 -1.52 16.73 12.91
N ASP A 494 -1.60 17.86 12.21
CA ASP A 494 -2.84 18.50 11.78
C ASP A 494 -2.65 19.08 10.37
N LEU A 495 -2.82 18.25 9.34
CA LEU A 495 -2.52 18.65 7.96
C LEU A 495 -3.47 19.74 7.42
N SER A 496 -4.57 20.06 8.11
CA SER A 496 -5.44 21.20 7.77
C SER A 496 -4.70 22.53 7.88
N GLU A 497 -3.64 22.59 8.69
CA GLU A 497 -2.79 23.77 8.86
C GLU A 497 -2.09 24.21 7.55
N LEU A 498 -1.97 23.32 6.55
CA LEU A 498 -1.47 23.68 5.22
C LEU A 498 -2.30 24.78 4.54
N GLU A 499 -3.58 24.92 4.89
CA GLU A 499 -4.45 25.96 4.32
C GLU A 499 -3.90 27.38 4.62
N LYS A 500 -3.19 27.55 5.74
CA LYS A 500 -2.53 28.82 6.10
C LYS A 500 -1.48 29.24 5.06
N PHE A 501 -0.94 28.29 4.30
CA PHE A 501 0.04 28.56 3.26
C PHE A 501 -0.57 29.28 2.03
N ASN A 502 -1.91 29.29 1.90
CA ASN A 502 -2.60 30.03 0.84
C ASN A 502 -2.29 31.54 0.84
N VAL A 503 -1.89 32.14 1.96
CA VAL A 503 -1.54 33.59 1.99
C VAL A 503 -0.29 33.92 1.17
N PHE A 504 0.54 32.91 0.87
CA PHE A 504 1.81 33.08 0.15
C PHE A 504 1.70 32.75 -1.35
N VAL A 505 0.50 32.48 -1.87
CA VAL A 505 0.30 32.09 -3.28
C VAL A 505 0.79 33.13 -4.28
N ASP A 506 0.82 34.42 -3.92
CA ASP A 506 1.33 35.53 -4.74
C ASP A 506 2.65 36.13 -4.23
N ASP A 507 3.20 35.57 -3.15
CA ASP A 507 4.46 36.03 -2.58
C ASP A 507 5.63 35.60 -3.47
N ALA A 508 6.38 36.58 -3.99
CA ALA A 508 7.44 36.34 -4.96
C ALA A 508 8.62 35.55 -4.35
N ASP A 509 8.93 35.76 -3.08
CA ASP A 509 10.05 35.11 -2.41
C ASP A 509 9.69 33.66 -2.09
N VAL A 510 8.47 33.40 -1.59
CA VAL A 510 7.99 32.04 -1.34
C VAL A 510 7.84 31.24 -2.64
N GLN A 511 7.34 31.87 -3.72
CA GLN A 511 7.34 31.22 -5.04
C GLN A 511 8.74 30.84 -5.50
N ALA A 512 9.74 31.72 -5.30
CA ALA A 512 11.12 31.42 -5.65
C ALA A 512 11.70 30.26 -4.82
N GLU A 513 11.41 30.21 -3.51
CA GLU A 513 11.82 29.11 -2.63
C GLU A 513 11.21 27.76 -3.07
N ILE A 514 9.90 27.73 -3.35
CA ILE A 514 9.21 26.51 -3.82
C ILE A 514 9.76 26.04 -5.17
N ALA A 515 9.98 26.97 -6.11
CA ALA A 515 10.55 26.65 -7.41
C ALA A 515 11.98 26.08 -7.27
N ALA A 516 12.81 26.68 -6.40
CA ALA A 516 14.17 26.20 -6.15
C ALA A 516 14.20 24.78 -5.58
N VAL A 517 13.30 24.47 -4.62
CA VAL A 517 13.15 23.11 -4.06
C VAL A 517 12.74 22.11 -5.15
N LYS A 518 11.76 22.47 -6.01
CA LYS A 518 11.35 21.61 -7.13
C LYS A 518 12.52 21.33 -8.08
N THR A 519 13.28 22.35 -8.46
CA THR A 519 14.46 22.20 -9.33
C THR A 519 15.51 21.29 -8.70
N GLU A 520 15.78 21.41 -7.41
CA GLU A 520 16.75 20.55 -6.74
C GLU A 520 16.29 19.10 -6.69
N ASN A 521 15.03 18.84 -6.36
CA ASN A 521 14.46 17.48 -6.40
C ASN A 521 14.59 16.86 -7.80
N LYS A 522 14.36 17.66 -8.85
CA LYS A 522 14.54 17.21 -10.25
C LYS A 522 15.99 16.90 -10.58
N ARG A 523 16.95 17.66 -10.07
CA ARG A 523 18.38 17.36 -10.22
C ARG A 523 18.77 16.08 -9.51
N CYS A 524 18.27 15.85 -8.30
CA CYS A 524 18.50 14.60 -7.57
C CYS A 524 17.99 13.39 -8.36
N LEU A 525 16.77 13.45 -8.89
CA LEU A 525 16.22 12.38 -9.72
C LEU A 525 16.99 12.21 -11.04
N ALA A 526 17.36 13.30 -11.71
CA ALA A 526 18.16 13.26 -12.93
C ALA A 526 19.51 12.59 -12.70
N LYS A 527 20.18 12.92 -11.59
CA LYS A 527 21.44 12.30 -11.18
C LYS A 527 21.27 10.81 -10.94
N TYR A 528 20.23 10.41 -10.22
CA TYR A 528 19.93 8.98 -9.97
C TYR A 528 19.75 8.21 -11.29
N VAL A 529 18.98 8.75 -12.23
CA VAL A 529 18.75 8.11 -13.55
C VAL A 529 20.04 8.07 -14.39
N GLU A 530 20.86 9.11 -14.34
CA GLU A 530 22.16 9.11 -15.02
C GLU A 530 23.11 8.06 -14.43
N GLU A 531 23.20 7.96 -13.11
CA GLU A 531 24.08 6.99 -12.42
C GLU A 531 23.63 5.53 -12.61
N THR A 532 22.32 5.28 -12.68
CA THR A 532 21.77 3.91 -12.71
C THR A 532 21.42 3.41 -14.11
N GLN A 533 21.12 4.31 -15.05
CA GLN A 533 20.65 3.95 -16.40
C GLN A 533 21.46 4.63 -17.51
N GLY A 534 22.37 5.57 -17.19
CA GLY A 534 23.18 6.29 -18.19
C GLY A 534 22.38 7.29 -19.03
N ILE A 535 21.14 7.61 -18.64
CA ILE A 535 20.28 8.54 -19.37
C ILE A 535 20.36 9.92 -18.70
N LYS A 536 20.88 10.91 -19.43
CA LYS A 536 20.92 12.29 -18.96
C LYS A 536 19.57 12.97 -19.14
N LEU A 537 18.96 13.38 -18.02
CA LEU A 537 17.70 14.13 -18.01
C LEU A 537 17.96 15.63 -17.88
N ASN A 538 17.17 16.45 -18.57
CA ASN A 538 17.22 17.91 -18.43
C ASN A 538 16.32 18.36 -17.26
N PRO A 539 16.86 18.87 -16.13
CA PRO A 539 16.04 19.30 -14.98
C PRO A 539 15.17 20.53 -15.24
N ASP A 540 15.39 21.26 -16.34
CA ASP A 540 14.57 22.43 -16.72
C ASP A 540 13.31 22.03 -17.51
N ALA A 541 13.32 20.84 -18.12
CA ALA A 541 12.18 20.25 -18.83
C ALA A 541 11.00 19.94 -17.89
N ILE A 542 9.78 19.79 -18.39
CA ILE A 542 8.66 19.29 -17.58
C ILE A 542 8.96 17.84 -17.20
N PHE A 543 8.96 17.51 -15.91
CA PHE A 543 8.95 16.13 -15.45
C PHE A 543 7.50 15.62 -15.38
N ASP A 544 7.12 14.88 -16.41
CA ASP A 544 5.81 14.26 -16.60
C ASP A 544 5.87 12.81 -16.11
N VAL A 545 5.13 12.51 -15.04
CA VAL A 545 5.36 11.30 -14.23
C VAL A 545 4.12 10.42 -14.15
N GLN A 546 4.26 9.18 -14.64
CA GLN A 546 3.26 8.12 -14.49
C GLN A 546 3.84 6.91 -13.74
N VAL A 547 3.77 6.94 -12.41
CA VAL A 547 4.26 5.85 -11.54
C VAL A 547 3.15 5.15 -10.78
N LYS A 548 2.87 3.90 -11.16
CA LYS A 548 1.82 3.03 -10.60
C LYS A 548 1.96 1.62 -11.18
N ARG A 549 1.22 0.65 -10.63
CA ARG A 549 1.09 -0.71 -11.21
C ARG A 549 0.83 -0.61 -12.72
N ILE A 550 1.48 -1.44 -13.52
CA ILE A 550 1.23 -1.47 -14.97
C ILE A 550 -0.02 -2.32 -15.23
N HIS A 551 -1.05 -1.70 -15.80
CA HIS A 551 -2.34 -2.34 -16.05
C HIS A 551 -3.08 -1.60 -17.17
N LYS A 552 -3.81 -2.33 -18.04
CA LYS A 552 -4.54 -1.70 -19.16
C LYS A 552 -5.49 -0.56 -18.74
N TYR A 553 -6.26 -0.70 -17.65
CA TYR A 553 -7.15 0.37 -17.15
C TYR A 553 -6.41 1.62 -16.67
N LYS A 554 -5.13 1.52 -16.29
CA LYS A 554 -4.30 2.67 -15.87
C LYS A 554 -3.68 3.41 -17.06
N ARG A 555 -3.90 2.89 -18.27
CA ARG A 555 -3.66 3.52 -19.58
C ARG A 555 -2.26 4.10 -19.78
N GLN A 556 -1.21 3.46 -19.27
CA GLN A 556 0.18 3.81 -19.65
C GLN A 556 0.38 3.79 -21.18
N GLN A 557 -0.33 2.90 -21.88
CA GLN A 557 -0.36 2.85 -23.34
C GLN A 557 -0.89 4.14 -23.99
N MET A 558 -1.86 4.84 -23.38
CA MET A 558 -2.39 6.11 -23.89
C MET A 558 -1.35 7.23 -23.74
N ASN A 559 -0.60 7.23 -22.63
CA ASN A 559 0.53 8.14 -22.47
C ASN A 559 1.60 7.90 -23.56
N VAL A 560 1.93 6.64 -23.84
CA VAL A 560 2.85 6.30 -24.95
C VAL A 560 2.35 6.80 -26.30
N LEU A 561 1.05 6.72 -26.60
CA LEU A 561 0.48 7.27 -27.83
C LEU A 561 0.68 8.79 -27.93
N HIS A 562 0.51 9.52 -26.82
CA HIS A 562 0.82 10.95 -26.77
C HIS A 562 2.31 11.24 -27.02
N ILE A 563 3.22 10.48 -26.39
CA ILE A 563 4.66 10.63 -26.60
C ILE A 563 5.03 10.47 -28.08
N ILE A 564 4.50 9.44 -28.75
CA ILE A 564 4.72 9.22 -30.18
C ILE A 564 4.16 10.39 -31.02
N THR A 565 3.01 10.92 -30.62
CA THR A 565 2.37 12.08 -31.27
C THR A 565 3.26 13.31 -31.18
N LEU A 566 3.75 13.64 -29.98
CA LEU A 566 4.64 14.75 -29.75
C LEU A 566 5.95 14.59 -30.52
N TYR A 567 6.54 13.38 -30.49
CA TYR A 567 7.73 13.05 -31.27
C TYR A 567 7.53 13.30 -32.77
N ASN A 568 6.43 12.84 -33.35
CA ASN A 568 6.12 13.07 -34.77
C ASN A 568 5.89 14.56 -35.08
N ARG A 569 5.26 15.32 -34.17
CA ARG A 569 5.06 16.77 -34.32
C ARG A 569 6.39 17.53 -34.32
N ILE A 570 7.31 17.20 -33.42
CA ILE A 570 8.66 17.80 -33.38
C ILE A 570 9.41 17.51 -34.68
N LEU A 571 9.38 16.26 -35.17
CA LEU A 571 10.05 15.90 -36.42
C LEU A 571 9.47 16.63 -37.64
N LYS A 572 8.16 16.88 -37.66
CA LYS A 572 7.50 17.64 -38.73
C LYS A 572 7.81 19.14 -38.68
N ASN A 573 8.06 19.68 -37.49
CA ASN A 573 8.36 21.10 -37.30
C ASN A 573 9.48 21.32 -36.27
N PRO A 574 10.75 20.98 -36.61
CA PRO A 574 11.86 21.01 -35.65
C PRO A 574 12.26 22.43 -35.22
N GLY A 575 11.86 23.46 -35.97
CA GLY A 575 12.14 24.86 -35.66
C GLY A 575 11.08 25.57 -34.82
N ALA A 576 9.99 24.89 -34.46
CA ALA A 576 9.00 25.46 -33.55
C ALA A 576 9.55 25.60 -32.13
N ASP A 577 8.97 26.54 -31.38
CA ASP A 577 9.28 26.77 -29.97
C ASP A 577 8.66 25.66 -29.12
N TRP A 578 9.31 24.50 -29.03
CA TRP A 578 8.89 23.37 -28.23
C TRP A 578 9.33 23.52 -26.77
N THR A 579 8.47 23.16 -25.84
CA THR A 579 8.83 23.07 -24.41
C THR A 579 9.40 21.68 -24.13
N PRO A 580 10.63 21.54 -23.60
CA PRO A 580 11.19 20.23 -23.32
C PRO A 580 10.39 19.43 -22.30
N GLN A 581 10.22 18.12 -22.53
CA GLN A 581 9.50 17.21 -21.64
C GLN A 581 10.30 15.93 -21.37
N VAL A 582 10.24 15.44 -20.12
CA VAL A 582 10.79 14.16 -19.69
C VAL A 582 9.64 13.31 -19.17
N PHE A 583 9.35 12.22 -19.88
CA PHE A 583 8.32 11.25 -19.51
C PHE A 583 8.91 10.14 -18.65
N ILE A 584 8.46 10.04 -17.42
CA ILE A 584 8.99 9.14 -16.40
C ILE A 584 7.94 8.09 -16.04
N PHE A 585 8.23 6.85 -16.37
CA PHE A 585 7.44 5.69 -16.02
C PHE A 585 8.15 4.88 -14.92
N ALA A 586 7.37 4.33 -14.01
CA ALA A 586 7.85 3.33 -13.07
C ALA A 586 6.67 2.48 -12.59
N GLY A 587 6.85 1.17 -12.49
CA GLY A 587 5.77 0.29 -12.09
C GLY A 587 6.06 -1.16 -12.40
N LYS A 588 5.35 -2.06 -11.71
CA LYS A 588 5.46 -3.51 -11.90
C LYS A 588 4.22 -4.04 -12.62
N ALA A 589 4.41 -4.95 -13.57
CA ALA A 589 3.33 -5.79 -14.10
C ALA A 589 3.25 -7.09 -13.28
N ALA A 590 2.05 -7.64 -13.04
CA ALA A 590 1.95 -8.97 -12.43
C ALA A 590 2.64 -10.02 -13.32
N SER A 591 3.26 -11.03 -12.73
CA SER A 591 4.08 -12.03 -13.43
C SER A 591 3.32 -12.74 -14.56
N ALA A 592 2.06 -13.10 -14.31
CA ALA A 592 1.16 -13.75 -15.26
C ALA A 592 0.47 -12.77 -16.25
N TYR A 593 0.60 -11.45 -16.07
CA TYR A 593 -0.11 -10.47 -16.88
C TYR A 593 0.69 -10.04 -18.12
N TYR A 594 0.71 -10.90 -19.13
CA TYR A 594 1.48 -10.71 -20.37
C TYR A 594 1.18 -9.38 -21.09
N ALA A 595 -0.07 -8.95 -21.16
CA ALA A 595 -0.41 -7.68 -21.81
C ALA A 595 0.21 -6.46 -21.08
N ALA A 596 0.23 -6.47 -19.74
CA ALA A 596 0.90 -5.42 -18.96
C ALA A 596 2.42 -5.45 -19.16
N LYS A 597 3.05 -6.64 -19.24
CA LYS A 597 4.47 -6.77 -19.58
C LYS A 597 4.77 -6.23 -20.98
N LYS A 598 3.88 -6.46 -21.97
CA LYS A 598 3.99 -5.87 -23.32
C LYS A 598 3.93 -4.35 -23.28
N VAL A 599 3.15 -3.73 -22.40
CA VAL A 599 3.15 -2.26 -22.23
C VAL A 599 4.51 -1.76 -21.70
N ILE A 600 5.15 -2.46 -20.74
CA ILE A 600 6.51 -2.12 -20.29
C ILE A 600 7.50 -2.20 -21.45
N ARG A 601 7.40 -3.28 -22.25
CA ARG A 601 8.24 -3.48 -23.42
C ARG A 601 8.06 -2.37 -24.46
N LEU A 602 6.82 -1.96 -24.72
CA LEU A 602 6.49 -0.86 -25.61
C LEU A 602 7.08 0.47 -25.13
N ILE A 603 6.98 0.80 -23.84
CA ILE A 603 7.57 2.03 -23.28
C ILE A 603 9.07 2.06 -23.54
N ASN A 604 9.78 0.95 -23.26
CA ASN A 604 11.22 0.87 -23.44
C ASN A 604 11.64 0.90 -24.93
N ASP A 605 10.89 0.27 -25.83
CA ASP A 605 11.15 0.30 -27.27
C ASP A 605 10.97 1.72 -27.84
N VAL A 606 9.89 2.41 -27.45
CA VAL A 606 9.66 3.82 -27.81
C VAL A 606 10.76 4.70 -27.24
N ALA A 607 11.13 4.51 -25.96
CA ALA A 607 12.21 5.24 -25.32
C ALA A 607 13.55 5.07 -26.05
N ASN A 608 13.88 3.86 -26.49
CA ASN A 608 15.12 3.57 -27.21
C ASN A 608 15.19 4.34 -28.54
N VAL A 609 14.08 4.46 -29.27
CA VAL A 609 14.04 5.24 -30.52
C VAL A 609 14.11 6.74 -30.24
N VAL A 610 13.24 7.24 -29.35
CA VAL A 610 13.09 8.68 -29.08
C VAL A 610 14.37 9.25 -28.47
N ASN A 611 14.94 8.59 -27.46
CA ASN A 611 16.10 9.11 -26.73
C ASN A 611 17.37 9.20 -27.58
N ASN A 612 17.45 8.40 -28.66
CA ASN A 612 18.62 8.30 -29.54
C ASN A 612 18.42 9.01 -30.90
N ASP A 613 17.29 9.69 -31.13
CA ASP A 613 17.09 10.45 -32.36
C ASP A 613 17.68 11.87 -32.24
N PRO A 614 18.80 12.18 -32.93
CA PRO A 614 19.40 13.51 -32.84
C PRO A 614 18.50 14.61 -33.43
N ARG A 615 17.51 14.27 -34.28
CA ARG A 615 16.64 15.26 -34.94
C ARG A 615 15.72 15.99 -33.97
N ILE A 616 15.45 15.42 -32.79
CA ILE A 616 14.61 16.06 -31.77
C ILE A 616 15.39 16.92 -30.78
N ASN A 617 16.73 17.01 -30.90
CA ASN A 617 17.59 17.88 -30.08
C ASN A 617 17.33 17.80 -28.56
N ASP A 618 17.15 16.57 -28.03
CA ASP A 618 16.84 16.30 -26.61
C ASP A 618 15.59 17.01 -26.06
N LEU A 619 14.67 17.46 -26.92
CA LEU A 619 13.39 18.06 -26.50
C LEU A 619 12.47 17.06 -25.77
N ILE A 620 12.62 15.77 -26.05
CA ILE A 620 11.91 14.69 -25.35
C ILE A 620 12.92 13.68 -24.82
N LYS A 621 12.74 13.25 -23.57
CA LYS A 621 13.28 12.00 -23.06
C LYS A 621 12.18 11.13 -22.49
N VAL A 622 12.31 9.82 -22.64
CA VAL A 622 11.42 8.81 -22.06
C VAL A 622 12.26 7.87 -21.22
N VAL A 623 11.89 7.66 -19.96
CA VAL A 623 12.62 6.76 -19.06
C VAL A 623 11.65 5.84 -18.34
N PHE A 624 12.02 4.57 -18.26
CA PHE A 624 11.38 3.60 -17.38
C PHE A 624 12.32 3.28 -16.22
N ILE A 625 11.99 3.75 -15.01
CA ILE A 625 12.78 3.50 -13.81
C ILE A 625 12.37 2.14 -13.23
N PRO A 626 13.28 1.15 -13.17
CA PRO A 626 12.95 -0.20 -12.72
C PRO A 626 12.71 -0.29 -11.22
N ASN A 627 12.05 -1.37 -10.80
CA ASN A 627 11.85 -1.78 -9.41
C ASN A 627 11.18 -0.73 -8.51
N TYR A 628 10.15 -0.08 -9.03
CA TYR A 628 9.36 0.88 -8.27
C TYR A 628 8.94 0.33 -6.89
N GLY A 629 9.29 1.09 -5.85
CA GLY A 629 9.04 0.82 -4.43
C GLY A 629 8.89 2.15 -3.67
N VAL A 630 8.86 2.11 -2.34
CA VAL A 630 8.66 3.32 -1.53
C VAL A 630 9.86 4.25 -1.62
N SER A 631 11.08 3.69 -1.52
CA SER A 631 12.30 4.49 -1.61
C SER A 631 12.39 5.26 -2.93
N LEU A 632 12.06 4.63 -4.06
CA LEU A 632 12.01 5.33 -5.35
C LEU A 632 10.86 6.34 -5.42
N ALA A 633 9.69 6.02 -4.87
CA ALA A 633 8.58 6.96 -4.81
C ALA A 633 8.95 8.23 -4.03
N GLN A 634 9.73 8.13 -2.94
CA GLN A 634 10.20 9.28 -2.16
C GLN A 634 11.15 10.20 -2.94
N MET A 635 11.76 9.71 -4.03
CA MET A 635 12.61 10.53 -4.91
C MET A 635 11.82 11.08 -6.12
N ILE A 636 10.95 10.25 -6.70
CA ILE A 636 10.19 10.59 -7.91
C ILE A 636 9.09 11.62 -7.61
N ILE A 637 8.35 11.46 -6.51
CA ILE A 637 7.19 12.29 -6.20
C ILE A 637 7.56 13.77 -6.01
N PRO A 638 8.59 14.12 -5.21
CA PRO A 638 9.00 15.52 -5.03
C PRO A 638 9.52 16.19 -6.30
N ALA A 639 10.03 15.40 -7.26
CA ALA A 639 10.60 15.87 -8.52
C ALA A 639 9.56 16.10 -9.63
N ALA A 640 8.35 15.55 -9.52
CA ALA A 640 7.35 15.67 -10.58
C ALA A 640 6.82 17.10 -10.71
N ASP A 641 6.71 17.58 -11.95
CA ASP A 641 5.93 18.76 -12.28
C ASP A 641 4.48 18.36 -12.57
N VAL A 642 4.30 17.29 -13.34
CA VAL A 642 3.01 16.77 -13.78
C VAL A 642 2.82 15.34 -13.27
N SER A 643 1.62 15.04 -12.78
CA SER A 643 1.23 13.72 -12.32
C SER A 643 0.12 13.11 -13.18
N GLU A 644 0.43 11.99 -13.83
CA GLU A 644 -0.47 11.28 -14.74
C GLU A 644 -1.44 10.36 -13.98
N GLN A 645 -2.70 10.79 -13.90
CA GLN A 645 -3.80 10.11 -13.20
C GLN A 645 -4.91 9.72 -14.17
N ILE A 646 -4.51 9.02 -15.22
CA ILE A 646 -5.29 8.82 -16.45
C ILE A 646 -6.01 7.47 -16.54
N SER A 647 -6.47 6.91 -15.44
CA SER A 647 -7.27 5.67 -15.49
C SER A 647 -8.58 5.91 -16.25
N LEU A 648 -9.21 4.87 -16.81
CA LEU A 648 -10.56 5.02 -17.38
C LEU A 648 -11.55 5.38 -16.27
N ALA A 649 -12.42 6.37 -16.48
CA ALA A 649 -13.41 6.76 -15.48
C ALA A 649 -14.26 5.57 -15.03
N GLY A 650 -14.46 5.44 -13.70
CA GLY A 650 -15.19 4.35 -13.07
C GLY A 650 -14.33 3.13 -12.75
N THR A 651 -13.00 3.17 -12.95
CA THR A 651 -12.11 2.04 -12.69
C THR A 651 -11.18 2.23 -11.49
N GLU A 652 -10.84 3.46 -11.10
CA GLU A 652 -10.11 3.73 -9.86
C GLU A 652 -11.07 3.95 -8.70
N ALA A 653 -10.93 3.11 -7.67
CA ALA A 653 -11.67 3.30 -6.42
C ALA A 653 -11.26 4.58 -5.67
N SER A 654 -10.00 5.00 -5.78
CA SER A 654 -9.45 6.17 -5.10
C SER A 654 -8.15 6.59 -5.77
N GLY A 655 -7.04 5.96 -5.42
CA GLY A 655 -5.69 6.41 -5.77
C GLY A 655 -5.11 7.25 -4.64
N THR A 656 -3.93 6.87 -4.16
CA THR A 656 -3.22 7.59 -3.08
C THR A 656 -1.94 8.25 -3.59
N SER A 657 -1.46 7.89 -4.79
CA SER A 657 -0.29 8.51 -5.37
C SER A 657 -0.57 9.93 -5.86
N ASN A 658 -1.74 10.18 -6.45
CA ASN A 658 -2.25 11.52 -6.77
C ASN A 658 -2.21 12.45 -5.55
N MET A 659 -2.63 11.98 -4.37
CA MET A 659 -2.57 12.74 -3.13
C MET A 659 -1.13 13.16 -2.80
N LYS A 660 -0.17 12.23 -2.92
CA LYS A 660 1.25 12.50 -2.64
C LYS A 660 1.86 13.49 -3.63
N PHE A 661 1.48 13.39 -4.90
CA PHE A 661 1.94 14.29 -5.95
C PHE A 661 1.43 15.72 -5.73
N ALA A 662 0.13 15.88 -5.49
CA ALA A 662 -0.46 17.19 -5.20
C ALA A 662 0.09 17.80 -3.90
N LEU A 663 0.29 17.00 -2.83
CA LEU A 663 0.97 17.42 -1.59
C LEU A 663 2.41 17.90 -1.82
N ASN A 664 3.06 17.47 -2.91
CA ASN A 664 4.41 17.90 -3.30
C ASN A 664 4.41 18.92 -4.45
N GLY A 665 3.25 19.53 -4.74
CA GLY A 665 3.11 20.61 -5.72
C GLY A 665 3.19 20.17 -7.18
N ALA A 666 3.03 18.87 -7.48
CA ALA A 666 2.85 18.42 -8.86
C ALA A 666 1.39 18.65 -9.29
N LEU A 667 1.18 19.19 -10.48
CA LEU A 667 -0.16 19.40 -11.01
C LEU A 667 -0.68 18.11 -11.65
N THR A 668 -1.93 17.75 -11.36
CA THR A 668 -2.53 16.52 -11.87
C THR A 668 -3.07 16.75 -13.29
N ILE A 669 -2.77 15.83 -14.19
CA ILE A 669 -3.54 15.61 -15.42
C ILE A 669 -4.26 14.27 -15.27
N GLY A 670 -5.59 14.25 -15.43
CA GLY A 670 -6.35 13.06 -15.09
C GLY A 670 -7.79 13.09 -15.54
N THR A 671 -8.41 11.91 -15.46
CA THR A 671 -9.86 11.76 -15.63
C THR A 671 -10.59 12.14 -14.36
N LEU A 672 -11.90 12.40 -14.49
CA LEU A 672 -12.80 12.59 -13.35
C LEU A 672 -13.14 11.24 -12.71
N ASP A 673 -12.14 10.64 -12.05
CA ASP A 673 -12.20 9.29 -11.48
C ASP A 673 -11.49 9.21 -10.11
N GLY A 674 -11.95 8.30 -9.25
CA GLY A 674 -11.38 8.09 -7.92
C GLY A 674 -11.17 9.38 -7.13
N ALA A 675 -9.99 9.53 -6.52
CA ALA A 675 -9.64 10.69 -5.71
C ALA A 675 -9.32 11.95 -6.54
N ASN A 676 -9.27 11.89 -7.88
CA ASN A 676 -9.12 13.11 -8.69
C ASN A 676 -10.33 14.03 -8.53
N VAL A 677 -11.52 13.47 -8.28
CA VAL A 677 -12.76 14.22 -8.01
C VAL A 677 -12.59 15.08 -6.76
N GLU A 678 -12.17 14.47 -5.66
CA GLU A 678 -11.97 15.16 -4.38
C GLU A 678 -10.78 16.14 -4.45
N ILE A 679 -9.73 15.81 -5.21
CA ILE A 679 -8.60 16.74 -5.43
C ILE A 679 -9.08 17.98 -6.20
N LEU A 680 -9.87 17.80 -7.26
CA LEU A 680 -10.47 18.89 -8.02
C LEU A 680 -11.31 19.82 -7.13
N GLU A 681 -12.10 19.27 -6.20
CA GLU A 681 -12.87 20.05 -5.23
C GLU A 681 -11.97 20.88 -4.30
N CYS A 682 -10.86 20.30 -3.85
CA CYS A 682 -9.92 20.95 -2.93
C CYS A 682 -9.06 22.04 -3.61
N VAL A 683 -8.52 21.77 -4.80
CA VAL A 683 -7.54 22.67 -5.45
C VAL A 683 -8.18 23.61 -6.47
N GLY A 684 -9.41 23.31 -6.90
CA GLY A 684 -10.15 24.08 -7.91
C GLY A 684 -9.71 23.79 -9.34
N LYS A 685 -10.66 23.94 -10.29
CA LYS A 685 -10.51 23.59 -11.72
C LYS A 685 -9.35 24.28 -12.45
N GLU A 686 -8.87 25.43 -11.96
CA GLU A 686 -7.77 26.18 -12.57
C GLU A 686 -6.39 25.59 -12.24
N ASN A 687 -6.32 24.65 -11.28
CA ASN A 687 -5.07 24.10 -10.74
C ASN A 687 -4.94 22.58 -10.96
N ILE A 688 -5.76 22.01 -11.85
CA ILE A 688 -5.77 20.61 -12.26
C ILE A 688 -6.26 20.51 -13.73
N PHE A 689 -5.74 19.55 -14.49
CA PHE A 689 -6.06 19.37 -15.91
C PHE A 689 -6.95 18.14 -16.10
N ILE A 690 -8.27 18.34 -16.11
CA ILE A 690 -9.26 17.27 -16.31
C ILE A 690 -9.57 17.06 -17.79
N PHE A 691 -9.66 15.80 -18.22
CA PHE A 691 -10.03 15.40 -19.58
C PHE A 691 -10.76 14.04 -19.59
N GLY A 692 -11.18 13.62 -20.79
CA GLY A 692 -11.75 12.29 -21.04
C GLY A 692 -13.24 12.20 -20.76
N ASN A 693 -13.80 11.03 -21.04
CA ASN A 693 -15.20 10.73 -20.78
C ASN A 693 -15.46 10.53 -19.27
N GLU A 694 -16.62 11.00 -18.81
CA GLU A 694 -17.17 10.68 -17.49
C GLU A 694 -17.70 9.24 -17.44
N VAL A 695 -17.99 8.72 -16.24
CA VAL A 695 -18.39 7.31 -16.03
C VAL A 695 -19.61 6.94 -16.88
N GLU A 696 -20.60 7.82 -16.93
CA GLU A 696 -21.85 7.61 -17.67
C GLU A 696 -21.60 7.54 -19.18
N GLN A 697 -20.68 8.38 -19.69
CA GLN A 697 -20.31 8.44 -21.09
C GLN A 697 -19.51 7.19 -21.51
N VAL A 698 -18.62 6.70 -20.63
CA VAL A 698 -17.89 5.44 -20.83
C VAL A 698 -18.87 4.26 -20.99
N GLU A 699 -19.88 4.17 -20.12
CA GLU A 699 -20.89 3.13 -20.17
C GLU A 699 -21.87 3.29 -21.36
N GLU A 700 -22.18 4.52 -21.75
CA GLU A 700 -22.95 4.80 -22.97
C GLU A 700 -22.21 4.30 -24.23
N LEU A 701 -20.91 4.60 -24.36
CA LEU A 701 -20.09 4.10 -25.46
C LEU A 701 -20.07 2.57 -25.52
N ARG A 702 -19.93 1.91 -24.36
CA ARG A 702 -19.99 0.43 -24.28
C ARG A 702 -21.33 -0.11 -24.75
N ARG A 703 -22.44 0.43 -24.25
CA ARG A 703 -23.80 0.01 -24.63
C ARG A 703 -24.09 0.21 -26.11
N ASN A 704 -23.53 1.26 -26.71
CA ASN A 704 -23.69 1.58 -28.13
C ASN A 704 -22.73 0.82 -29.06
N GLY A 705 -21.97 -0.16 -28.55
CA GLY A 705 -21.08 -0.99 -29.36
C GLY A 705 -19.77 -0.29 -29.74
N TYR A 706 -19.10 0.33 -28.76
CA TYR A 706 -17.79 0.96 -28.91
C TYR A 706 -16.84 0.19 -29.83
N SER A 707 -16.21 0.91 -30.77
CA SER A 707 -15.17 0.37 -31.65
C SER A 707 -13.99 1.34 -31.74
N PRO A 708 -12.75 0.91 -31.39
CA PRO A 708 -11.58 1.78 -31.47
C PRO A 708 -11.24 2.18 -32.92
N TYR A 709 -11.66 1.39 -33.91
CA TYR A 709 -11.45 1.71 -35.33
C TYR A 709 -12.12 3.04 -35.73
N HIS A 710 -13.26 3.37 -35.12
CA HIS A 710 -13.96 4.63 -35.39
C HIS A 710 -13.10 5.86 -35.06
N TYR A 711 -12.37 5.79 -33.96
CA TYR A 711 -11.48 6.88 -33.51
C TYR A 711 -10.18 6.87 -34.30
N TYR A 712 -9.60 5.68 -34.51
CA TYR A 712 -8.39 5.47 -35.31
C TYR A 712 -8.52 5.96 -36.76
N GLU A 713 -9.69 5.83 -37.40
CA GLU A 713 -9.91 6.28 -38.78
C GLU A 713 -10.17 7.78 -38.89
N LYS A 714 -10.71 8.41 -37.84
CA LYS A 714 -11.07 9.84 -37.82
C LYS A 714 -9.92 10.76 -37.41
N ASP A 715 -9.05 10.30 -36.52
CA ASP A 715 -7.95 11.10 -36.00
C ASP A 715 -6.62 10.70 -36.66
N SER A 716 -6.08 11.57 -37.51
CA SER A 716 -4.87 11.29 -38.27
C SER A 716 -3.62 11.11 -37.41
N GLU A 717 -3.54 11.74 -36.25
CA GLU A 717 -2.38 11.62 -35.36
C GLU A 717 -2.44 10.32 -34.56
N LEU A 718 -3.64 9.95 -34.10
CA LEU A 718 -3.89 8.64 -33.51
C LEU A 718 -3.58 7.52 -34.51
N ASN A 719 -4.05 7.70 -35.75
CA ASN A 719 -3.80 6.77 -36.85
C ASN A 719 -2.29 6.55 -37.06
N GLU A 720 -1.54 7.65 -37.16
CA GLU A 720 -0.10 7.61 -37.37
C GLU A 720 0.60 6.93 -36.19
N ALA A 721 0.27 7.30 -34.94
CA ALA A 721 0.90 6.73 -33.75
C ALA A 721 0.64 5.21 -33.65
N ILE A 722 -0.61 4.77 -33.82
CA ILE A 722 -0.97 3.35 -33.80
C ILE A 722 -0.32 2.61 -34.96
N SER A 723 -0.36 3.15 -36.19
CA SER A 723 0.26 2.52 -37.36
C SER A 723 1.76 2.32 -37.18
N GLN A 724 2.45 3.29 -36.58
CA GLN A 724 3.89 3.19 -36.30
C GLN A 724 4.20 2.08 -35.29
N ILE A 725 3.35 1.88 -34.28
CA ILE A 725 3.46 0.75 -33.35
C ILE A 725 3.22 -0.58 -34.08
N LEU A 726 2.14 -0.67 -34.86
CA LEU A 726 1.71 -1.91 -35.51
C LEU A 726 2.60 -2.36 -36.68
N ASN A 727 3.28 -1.42 -37.34
CA ASN A 727 4.17 -1.69 -38.47
C ASN A 727 5.65 -1.81 -38.05
N GLY A 728 5.94 -1.88 -36.75
CA GLY A 728 7.29 -2.16 -36.26
C GLY A 728 8.25 -0.97 -36.25
N LYS A 729 7.81 0.29 -36.32
CA LYS A 729 8.72 1.46 -36.25
C LYS A 729 9.60 1.43 -34.99
N PHE A 730 9.04 0.95 -33.88
CA PHE A 730 9.72 0.86 -32.59
C PHE A 730 10.25 -0.55 -32.28
N SER A 731 9.96 -1.53 -33.13
CA SER A 731 10.40 -2.92 -32.98
C SER A 731 10.79 -3.53 -34.35
N PRO A 732 11.80 -3.00 -35.05
CA PRO A 732 12.12 -3.41 -36.42
C PRO A 732 12.51 -4.90 -36.53
N GLU A 733 13.09 -5.47 -35.48
CA GLU A 733 13.45 -6.90 -35.40
C GLU A 733 12.24 -7.82 -35.20
N ASP A 734 11.09 -7.27 -34.78
CA ASP A 734 9.83 -7.99 -34.59
C ASP A 734 8.66 -7.02 -34.89
N PRO A 735 8.38 -6.76 -36.18
CA PRO A 735 7.41 -5.74 -36.57
C PRO A 735 5.99 -6.01 -36.09
N TYR A 736 5.66 -7.25 -35.75
CA TYR A 736 4.32 -7.68 -35.37
C TYR A 736 4.11 -7.80 -33.85
N ARG A 737 5.14 -7.50 -33.04
CA ARG A 737 5.15 -7.63 -31.57
C ARG A 737 3.89 -7.10 -30.87
N TYR A 738 3.37 -5.97 -31.34
CA TYR A 738 2.32 -5.20 -30.68
C TYR A 738 0.95 -5.28 -31.37
N GLN A 739 0.76 -6.18 -32.33
CA GLN A 739 -0.50 -6.29 -33.08
C GLN A 739 -1.71 -6.57 -32.19
N ASP A 740 -1.53 -7.25 -31.06
CA ASP A 740 -2.59 -7.64 -30.12
C ASP A 740 -2.81 -6.64 -28.97
N LEU A 741 -2.08 -5.52 -28.93
CA LEU A 741 -2.08 -4.65 -27.75
C LEU A 741 -3.20 -3.60 -27.76
N ILE A 742 -3.48 -2.99 -28.92
CA ILE A 742 -4.40 -1.84 -29.06
C ILE A 742 -5.68 -2.27 -29.80
N LEU A 743 -5.72 -2.15 -31.13
CA LEU A 743 -6.93 -2.31 -31.94
C LEU A 743 -7.53 -3.73 -31.85
N ASN A 744 -6.71 -4.76 -32.05
CA ASN A 744 -7.16 -6.15 -32.04
C ASN A 744 -7.62 -6.62 -30.65
N SER A 745 -7.35 -5.84 -29.60
CA SER A 745 -7.83 -6.12 -28.24
C SER A 745 -9.20 -5.50 -27.93
N GLY A 746 -9.81 -4.82 -28.91
CA GLY A 746 -11.08 -4.11 -28.77
C GLY A 746 -11.01 -2.83 -27.94
N ASP A 747 -9.83 -2.46 -27.41
CA ASP A 747 -9.61 -1.29 -26.55
C ASP A 747 -10.67 -1.14 -25.45
N TYR A 748 -10.90 -2.21 -24.68
CA TYR A 748 -11.91 -2.25 -23.61
C TYR A 748 -11.85 -1.07 -22.62
N TYR A 749 -10.65 -0.49 -22.43
CA TYR A 749 -10.40 0.64 -21.55
C TYR A 749 -10.42 2.00 -22.27
N GLN A 750 -10.97 2.04 -23.49
CA GLN A 750 -11.31 3.22 -24.27
C GLN A 750 -10.17 4.27 -24.38
N ALA A 751 -8.93 3.81 -24.54
CA ALA A 751 -7.80 4.71 -24.73
C ALA A 751 -7.91 5.51 -26.03
N CYS A 752 -8.49 4.92 -27.10
CA CYS A 752 -8.71 5.61 -28.37
C CYS A 752 -9.82 6.66 -28.27
N ALA A 753 -10.84 6.44 -27.42
CA ALA A 753 -11.93 7.39 -27.21
C ALA A 753 -11.44 8.69 -26.56
N ASP A 754 -10.59 8.56 -25.53
CA ASP A 754 -10.09 9.70 -24.76
C ASP A 754 -8.85 10.35 -25.36
N TYR A 755 -8.17 9.70 -26.32
CA TYR A 755 -6.88 10.12 -26.87
C TYR A 755 -6.84 11.60 -27.28
N ARG A 756 -7.82 12.09 -28.06
CA ARG A 756 -7.81 13.49 -28.54
C ARG A 756 -7.91 14.48 -27.39
N SER A 757 -8.85 14.25 -26.47
CA SER A 757 -9.02 15.10 -25.28
C SER A 757 -7.78 15.08 -24.37
N TYR A 758 -7.07 13.95 -24.30
CA TYR A 758 -5.81 13.82 -23.57
C TYR A 758 -4.69 14.64 -24.22
N VAL A 759 -4.51 14.56 -25.54
CA VAL A 759 -3.53 15.35 -26.29
C VAL A 759 -3.78 16.85 -26.12
N GLU A 760 -5.05 17.28 -26.18
CA GLU A 760 -5.42 18.68 -25.95
C GLU A 760 -5.18 19.13 -24.51
N ALA A 761 -5.39 18.27 -23.52
CA ALA A 761 -5.06 18.55 -22.13
C ALA A 761 -3.56 18.70 -21.91
N GLN A 762 -2.75 17.85 -22.55
CA GLN A 762 -1.29 17.96 -22.55
C GLN A 762 -0.79 19.26 -23.18
N GLU A 763 -1.44 19.73 -24.26
CA GLU A 763 -1.13 21.06 -24.83
C GLU A 763 -1.40 22.19 -23.83
N LYS A 764 -2.49 22.11 -23.05
CA LYS A 764 -2.79 23.09 -21.98
C LYS A 764 -1.75 23.04 -20.86
N VAL A 765 -1.29 21.85 -20.47
CA VAL A 765 -0.20 21.67 -19.49
C VAL A 765 1.05 22.41 -19.96
N VAL A 766 1.48 22.19 -21.20
CA VAL A 766 2.67 22.83 -21.78
C VAL A 766 2.50 24.35 -21.82
N GLN A 767 1.33 24.85 -22.24
CA GLN A 767 1.05 26.28 -22.26
C GLN A 767 1.09 26.90 -20.86
N ALA A 768 0.51 26.25 -19.85
CA ALA A 768 0.52 26.71 -18.47
C ALA A 768 1.93 26.75 -17.89
N TYR A 769 2.75 25.72 -18.15
CA TYR A 769 4.13 25.62 -17.62
C TYR A 769 5.07 26.72 -18.13
N ARG A 770 4.79 27.32 -19.30
CA ARG A 770 5.55 28.47 -19.81
C ARG A 770 5.43 29.70 -18.91
N ASN A 771 4.28 29.87 -18.25
CA ASN A 771 4.11 30.91 -17.24
C ASN A 771 4.54 30.37 -15.87
N LYS A 772 5.85 30.41 -15.58
CA LYS A 772 6.41 29.91 -14.32
C LYS A 772 5.78 30.49 -13.07
N LYS A 773 5.42 31.78 -13.08
CA LYS A 773 4.77 32.43 -11.96
C LYS A 773 3.39 31.82 -11.68
N ALA A 774 2.57 31.66 -12.73
CA ALA A 774 1.26 31.04 -12.61
C ALA A 774 1.36 29.55 -12.24
N TRP A 775 2.32 28.83 -12.81
CA TRP A 775 2.56 27.42 -12.49
C TRP A 775 2.90 27.23 -11.01
N THR A 776 3.86 28.00 -10.49
CA THR A 776 4.25 27.91 -9.08
C THR A 776 3.10 28.33 -8.15
N ARG A 777 2.30 29.34 -8.54
CA ARG A 777 1.06 29.68 -7.83
C ARG A 777 0.13 28.46 -7.72
N SER A 778 -0.15 27.77 -8.83
CA SER A 778 -0.98 26.56 -8.83
C SER A 778 -0.37 25.42 -8.01
N ALA A 779 0.95 25.28 -8.01
CA ALA A 779 1.65 24.29 -7.18
C ALA A 779 1.49 24.59 -5.68
N ILE A 780 1.60 25.87 -5.27
CA ILE A 780 1.36 26.30 -3.89
C ILE A 780 -0.09 26.05 -3.48
N ILE A 781 -1.05 26.34 -4.36
CA ILE A 781 -2.48 26.05 -4.11
C ILE A 781 -2.70 24.54 -3.92
N ASN A 782 -2.06 23.69 -4.72
CA ASN A 782 -2.12 22.25 -4.51
C ASN A 782 -1.53 21.86 -3.16
N ILE A 783 -0.35 22.36 -2.79
CA ILE A 783 0.26 22.06 -1.48
C ILE A 783 -0.67 22.49 -0.34
N ALA A 784 -1.19 23.73 -0.39
CA ALA A 784 -1.96 24.34 0.69
C ALA A 784 -3.32 23.65 0.93
N ASN A 785 -3.96 23.13 -0.11
CA ASN A 785 -5.36 22.66 -0.02
C ASN A 785 -5.49 21.13 0.04
N MET A 786 -4.40 20.41 0.30
CA MET A 786 -4.41 18.94 0.36
C MET A 786 -4.54 18.36 1.78
N GLY A 787 -4.87 19.20 2.78
CA GLY A 787 -5.01 18.80 4.18
C GLY A 787 -6.03 17.68 4.43
N TYR A 788 -7.13 17.65 3.68
CA TYR A 788 -8.18 16.62 3.76
C TYR A 788 -7.66 15.18 3.51
N PHE A 789 -6.56 15.05 2.77
CA PHE A 789 -5.97 13.78 2.39
C PHE A 789 -4.93 13.24 3.38
N SER A 790 -4.87 13.78 4.60
CA SER A 790 -4.09 13.15 5.68
C SER A 790 -4.67 11.80 6.05
N SER A 791 -3.81 10.79 6.19
CA SER A 791 -4.22 9.51 6.77
C SER A 791 -4.65 9.62 8.24
N ASP A 792 -4.26 10.67 8.97
CA ASP A 792 -4.73 10.92 10.34
C ASP A 792 -6.24 11.17 10.36
N ARG A 793 -6.73 11.96 9.40
CA ARG A 793 -8.16 12.21 9.22
C ARG A 793 -8.89 10.90 8.94
N SER A 794 -8.38 10.11 7.98
CA SER A 794 -8.99 8.81 7.65
C SER A 794 -9.06 7.87 8.87
N VAL A 795 -7.97 7.70 9.64
CA VAL A 795 -8.00 6.80 10.81
C VAL A 795 -8.89 7.33 11.94
N MET A 796 -9.02 8.65 12.09
CA MET A 796 -9.95 9.26 13.03
C MET A 796 -11.41 9.06 12.59
N ASP A 797 -11.72 9.18 11.29
CA ASP A 797 -13.04 8.83 10.75
C ASP A 797 -13.38 7.38 11.05
N TYR A 798 -12.44 6.45 10.84
CA TYR A 798 -12.62 5.04 11.20
C TYR A 798 -12.85 4.87 12.72
N ALA A 799 -12.00 5.48 13.55
CA ALA A 799 -12.08 5.37 15.01
C ALA A 799 -13.45 5.83 15.53
N GLN A 800 -13.94 6.97 15.06
CA GLN A 800 -15.19 7.58 15.51
C GLN A 800 -16.43 6.92 14.88
N ASN A 801 -16.43 6.65 13.58
CA ASN A 801 -17.65 6.27 12.86
C ASN A 801 -17.82 4.75 12.75
N ILE A 802 -16.73 3.99 12.80
CA ILE A 802 -16.71 2.55 12.50
C ILE A 802 -16.30 1.76 13.75
N TRP A 803 -15.06 1.91 14.22
CA TRP A 803 -14.51 1.06 15.29
C TRP A 803 -15.01 1.41 16.69
N LYS A 804 -15.52 2.65 16.87
CA LYS A 804 -15.96 3.20 18.16
C LYS A 804 -14.84 3.12 19.21
N ILE A 805 -13.68 3.68 18.85
CA ILE A 805 -12.48 3.73 19.69
C ILE A 805 -12.07 5.19 19.84
N GLU A 806 -11.75 5.58 21.07
CA GLU A 806 -11.19 6.88 21.39
C GLU A 806 -9.66 6.79 21.48
N PRO A 807 -8.92 7.82 21.00
CA PRO A 807 -7.51 7.99 21.29
C PRO A 807 -7.22 7.93 22.79
N MET A 808 -6.09 7.32 23.16
CA MET A 808 -5.62 7.39 24.55
C MET A 808 -5.16 8.81 24.89
N SER A 809 -5.50 9.29 26.07
CA SER A 809 -4.98 10.55 26.59
C SER A 809 -3.49 10.42 26.98
N GLU A 810 -2.78 11.55 27.06
CA GLU A 810 -1.41 11.58 27.56
C GLU A 810 -1.29 11.03 28.98
N GLU A 811 -2.30 11.24 29.82
CA GLU A 811 -2.37 10.71 31.18
C GLU A 811 -2.47 9.18 31.18
N GLN A 812 -3.31 8.63 30.29
CA GLN A 812 -3.43 7.18 30.12
C GLN A 812 -2.13 6.56 29.61
N LEU A 813 -1.40 7.24 28.72
CA LEU A 813 -0.13 6.73 28.18
C LEU A 813 1.00 6.73 29.21
N LYS A 814 1.06 7.72 30.11
CA LYS A 814 2.15 7.83 31.11
C LYS A 814 2.25 6.63 32.07
N GLY A 815 1.14 5.96 32.39
CA GLY A 815 1.15 4.74 33.22
C GLY A 815 1.63 4.97 34.67
N ASP A 816 1.59 3.90 35.48
CA ASP A 816 1.90 3.94 36.92
C ASP A 816 3.43 3.88 37.17
N SER A 817 3.96 4.81 37.99
CA SER A 817 5.38 5.18 38.09
C SER A 817 6.33 4.15 38.74
N THR A 818 5.86 2.93 39.00
CA THR A 818 6.61 1.95 39.82
C THR A 818 7.77 1.31 39.06
N PHE A 819 7.65 1.10 37.75
CA PHE A 819 8.73 0.54 36.90
C PHE A 819 9.68 1.58 36.30
N ASP A 820 9.28 2.86 36.28
CA ASP A 820 10.10 3.95 35.74
C ASP A 820 11.41 4.09 36.52
N SER A 821 11.38 3.80 37.83
CA SER A 821 12.58 3.78 38.69
C SER A 821 13.61 2.71 38.28
N ILE A 822 13.16 1.58 37.73
CA ILE A 822 14.03 0.48 37.27
C ILE A 822 14.63 0.84 35.90
N LEU A 823 13.84 1.44 35.00
CA LEU A 823 14.30 1.89 33.69
C LEU A 823 15.25 3.10 33.81
N GLU A 824 14.98 4.09 34.66
CA GLU A 824 15.88 5.23 34.92
C GLU A 824 17.27 4.76 35.40
N SER A 825 17.35 3.65 36.13
CA SER A 825 18.62 3.06 36.58
C SER A 825 19.38 2.33 35.45
N SER A 826 18.66 1.83 34.45
CA SER A 826 19.18 1.06 33.31
C SER A 826 19.54 1.95 32.11
N ASN A 827 18.88 3.10 31.96
CA ASN A 827 18.94 4.01 30.81
C ASN A 827 19.92 5.19 30.95
N LYS A 828 20.90 5.14 31.87
CA LYS A 828 21.92 6.21 31.99
C LYS A 828 22.70 6.50 30.70
N LEU A 829 22.64 5.61 29.69
CA LEU A 829 23.26 5.78 28.37
C LEU A 829 22.37 6.49 27.33
N LEU A 830 21.04 6.62 27.53
CA LEU A 830 20.08 7.06 26.51
C LEU A 830 19.06 8.12 27.00
N ASN A 831 19.39 8.93 28.01
CA ASN A 831 18.59 10.13 28.34
C ASN A 831 18.67 11.17 27.19
N LEU A 832 17.94 10.94 26.11
CA LEU A 832 17.93 11.74 24.88
C LEU A 832 16.68 12.62 24.75
N LYS A 833 15.63 12.39 25.56
CA LYS A 833 14.34 13.09 25.50
C LYS A 833 14.11 14.10 26.66
N LYS A 834 15.11 14.39 27.50
CA LYS A 834 15.00 15.36 28.62
C LYS A 834 15.66 16.70 28.29
#